data_AF-A0A521AYP5-F1
#
_entry.id   AF-A0A521AYP5-F1
#
_cell.length_a   1.000
_cell.length_b   1.000
_cell.length_c   1.000
_cell.angle_alpha   90.00
_cell.angle_beta   90.00
_cell.angle_gamma   90.00
#
_symmetry.space_group_name_H-M   'P 1'
#
loop_
_entity.id
_entity.type
_entity.pdbx_description
1 polymer ?
#
loop_
_entity_poly.entity_id
_entity_poly.type
_entity_poly.pdbx_seq_one_letter_code
_entity_poly.pdbx_strand_id
1 'polypeptide(L)'
;MNLKRILFFSILLCNTIGFAQNFNVEELGKAKLVNVSGGASANGVFYSGNAAREPFTYFLNGNINVNVAGLYNIPFSFSYTNQKFGYNKPTLMNRLSIHPSYKWITGHIGDVSMTFSPYTLAGHQFTGLGVDLTPQGKFKISAMYGRLVRSSEYDAINTELVPTYKRMGYGFKTQYALEKINLGLTFFKARDEINSLDIPIPFELGVSPKENAAISFETSFKLFKKLQILTEFANSAITEDTRAEGNTKAKNVASLFVNSNPTTTSYKAMKGQLVYPAGKGTLGLGYERVDPNYRTLGGYYFNNDLENITVNASQTLYKDKLSLNLNLGLQKDNLDKQKQSQMKRLVSSISADFRANQKLNFNINYSNFQSYTNSRNQFDYINQTNQYEYLDTLNFRQVNQNAALTVNYLLKNDKKQKQAFNATFSMQDAVNQQEGKTIAGGSSTYYNTGLSYIIGYPQRDLNLTASFNSTIGKLDTSDNLILGPTIGATKLFYDKKLNTSFSTSYNTSFNNGDKVNDIFNIRLNGSYIYMQKHNFGVNCITLFSSSQTVRNNDLTATLSYTYSFDKIKLRPKRVEEKPAVTANETLDNILKISSQDVVLEGTKSEIITKLEQLQNDLKPLPDEQLEKLNKELNTARMALEDKEFKEKVLDYLDVYNSSKETITQYNSVLSDVIQKLNREITAKDQNIEQVYTTAIGRVNTDKMHGINSEDAKDKVAYNKYLKLVERSNTAEKQLVNHRWMMREFAMLSKLPQNELQNNESIAAFSKMEINTFFDLNNNKKPTEEISKQLEEKMIPFYHQLAVERAVNDSIELNH
;
A
#
# COMPACT_ATOMS: atom_id res chain seq x y z
N MET A 1 -16.71 22.07 -33.62
CA MET A 1 -18.13 21.66 -33.47
C MET A 1 -18.33 20.21 -32.94
N ASN A 2 -17.28 19.53 -32.45
CA ASN A 2 -17.36 18.11 -32.06
C ASN A 2 -17.35 17.84 -30.54
N LEU A 3 -16.84 18.77 -29.71
CA LEU A 3 -16.79 18.59 -28.25
C LEU A 3 -18.17 18.72 -27.59
N LYS A 4 -19.02 19.64 -28.07
CA LYS A 4 -20.41 19.81 -27.59
C LYS A 4 -21.31 18.63 -27.96
N ARG A 5 -21.05 17.92 -29.06
CA ARG A 5 -21.80 16.71 -29.45
C ARG A 5 -21.41 15.49 -28.61
N ILE A 6 -20.14 15.37 -28.22
CA ILE A 6 -19.67 14.32 -27.30
C ILE A 6 -20.24 14.56 -25.89
N LEU A 7 -20.23 15.80 -25.39
CA LEU A 7 -20.83 16.15 -24.10
C LEU A 7 -22.35 15.91 -24.08
N PHE A 8 -23.04 16.22 -25.18
CA PHE A 8 -24.49 15.99 -25.32
C PHE A 8 -24.84 14.50 -25.39
N PHE A 9 -24.02 13.67 -26.06
CA PHE A 9 -24.19 12.21 -26.05
C PHE A 9 -23.84 11.57 -24.70
N SER A 10 -22.83 12.08 -23.98
CA SER A 10 -22.50 11.61 -22.62
C SER A 10 -23.59 11.97 -21.59
N ILE A 11 -24.26 13.11 -21.76
CA ILE A 11 -25.38 13.54 -20.90
C ILE A 11 -26.67 12.79 -21.27
N LEU A 12 -26.89 12.42 -22.54
CA LEU A 12 -28.02 11.57 -22.93
C LEU A 12 -27.87 10.12 -22.45
N LEU A 13 -26.64 9.56 -22.46
CA LEU A 13 -26.37 8.20 -21.97
C LEU A 13 -26.54 8.04 -20.44
N CYS A 14 -26.39 9.12 -19.66
CA CYS A 14 -26.69 9.10 -18.22
C CYS A 14 -28.20 9.09 -17.91
N ASN A 15 -29.07 9.52 -18.84
CA ASN A 15 -30.50 9.66 -18.57
C ASN A 15 -31.37 8.48 -19.05
N THR A 16 -30.83 7.52 -19.80
CA THR A 16 -31.62 6.40 -20.37
C THR A 16 -31.33 5.02 -19.77
N ILE A 17 -30.58 4.94 -18.67
CA ILE A 17 -30.41 3.70 -17.89
C ILE A 17 -31.18 3.82 -16.58
N GLY A 18 -32.48 4.11 -16.69
CA GLY A 18 -33.43 3.91 -15.60
C GLY A 18 -33.76 2.42 -15.49
N PHE A 19 -32.83 1.59 -15.02
CA PHE A 19 -33.22 0.27 -14.51
C PHE A 19 -34.05 0.52 -13.25
N ALA A 20 -35.36 0.29 -13.32
CA ALA A 20 -36.22 0.21 -12.15
C ALA A 20 -35.64 -0.86 -11.22
N GLN A 21 -34.95 -0.42 -10.16
CA GLN A 21 -34.36 -1.33 -9.19
C GLN A 21 -35.46 -1.76 -8.23
N ASN A 22 -35.73 -3.06 -8.19
CA ASN A 22 -36.63 -3.63 -7.20
C ASN A 22 -36.01 -3.41 -5.80
N PHE A 23 -36.60 -2.50 -5.04
CA PHE A 23 -36.16 -2.16 -3.69
C PHE A 23 -36.92 -3.04 -2.72
N ASN A 24 -36.29 -4.09 -2.19
CA ASN A 24 -36.97 -4.98 -1.26
C ASN A 24 -37.04 -4.34 0.13
N VAL A 25 -38.07 -3.53 0.36
CA VAL A 25 -38.32 -2.79 1.60
C VAL A 25 -38.43 -3.74 2.81
N GLU A 26 -38.85 -5.00 2.60
CA GLU A 26 -38.97 -6.01 3.66
C GLU A 26 -37.63 -6.43 4.29
N GLU A 27 -36.52 -6.39 3.55
CA GLU A 27 -35.19 -6.67 4.10
C GLU A 27 -34.63 -5.47 4.89
N LEU A 28 -34.93 -4.24 4.44
CA LEU A 28 -34.47 -3.01 5.10
C LEU A 28 -35.12 -2.81 6.48
N GLY A 29 -36.38 -3.21 6.64
CA GLY A 29 -37.11 -3.14 7.92
C GLY A 29 -36.63 -4.17 8.97
N LYS A 30 -35.91 -5.22 8.56
CA LYS A 30 -35.38 -6.28 9.44
C LYS A 30 -33.86 -6.21 9.62
N ALA A 31 -33.13 -5.59 8.69
CA ALA A 31 -31.68 -5.42 8.75
C ALA A 31 -31.27 -4.32 9.74
N LYS A 32 -30.17 -4.54 10.47
CA LYS A 32 -29.62 -3.54 11.39
C LYS A 32 -28.99 -2.40 10.59
N LEU A 33 -29.26 -1.15 10.97
CA LEU A 33 -28.87 0.02 10.18
C LEU A 33 -27.36 0.12 9.96
N VAL A 34 -26.53 -0.10 10.98
CA VAL A 34 -25.06 -0.10 10.86
C VAL A 34 -24.46 -1.24 11.69
N ASN A 35 -23.54 -1.99 11.07
CA ASN A 35 -22.74 -3.03 11.70
C ASN A 35 -21.26 -2.76 11.43
N VAL A 36 -20.47 -2.63 12.49
CA VAL A 36 -19.03 -2.40 12.39
C VAL A 36 -18.30 -3.65 12.91
N SER A 37 -17.44 -4.20 12.06
CA SER A 37 -16.64 -5.40 12.32
C SER A 37 -15.20 -5.17 11.85
N GLY A 38 -14.24 -5.82 12.45
CA GLY A 38 -12.84 -5.63 12.06
C GLY A 38 -11.88 -6.10 13.12
N GLY A 39 -10.62 -5.75 12.91
CA GLY A 39 -9.58 -5.98 13.90
C GLY A 39 -8.35 -5.15 13.61
N ALA A 40 -7.53 -4.99 14.63
CA ALA A 40 -6.22 -4.39 14.53
C ALA A 40 -5.23 -5.27 15.29
N SER A 41 -4.04 -5.44 14.74
CA SER A 41 -2.93 -6.08 15.42
C SER A 41 -1.70 -5.20 15.44
N ALA A 42 -1.00 -5.28 16.56
CA ALA A 42 0.28 -4.64 16.79
C ALA A 42 1.28 -5.74 17.18
N ASN A 43 2.41 -5.80 16.47
CA ASN A 43 3.49 -6.73 16.75
C ASN A 43 4.76 -5.92 17.00
N GLY A 44 5.41 -6.12 18.13
CA GLY A 44 6.74 -5.60 18.44
C GLY A 44 7.73 -6.76 18.46
N VAL A 45 8.85 -6.61 17.75
CA VAL A 45 9.93 -7.60 17.70
C VAL A 45 11.18 -6.93 18.27
N PHE A 46 11.65 -7.45 19.38
CA PHE A 46 12.93 -7.10 19.99
C PHE A 46 13.97 -8.15 19.62
N TYR A 47 15.16 -7.68 19.21
CA TYR A 47 16.31 -8.53 18.93
C TYR A 47 17.52 -8.04 19.71
N SER A 48 18.22 -8.98 20.34
CA SER A 48 19.52 -8.76 20.99
C SER A 48 20.45 -9.90 20.61
N GLY A 49 21.57 -9.58 19.98
CA GLY A 49 22.57 -10.54 19.53
C GLY A 49 23.54 -9.91 18.54
N ASN A 50 24.38 -10.72 17.92
CA ASN A 50 25.48 -10.23 17.07
C ASN A 50 25.09 -9.99 15.60
N ALA A 51 23.85 -10.28 15.19
CA ALA A 51 23.41 -10.02 13.82
C ALA A 51 23.12 -8.53 13.60
N ALA A 52 23.49 -8.01 12.43
CA ALA A 52 23.17 -6.64 12.00
C ALA A 52 21.66 -6.50 11.70
N ARG A 53 20.86 -6.36 12.76
CA ARG A 53 19.40 -6.17 12.72
C ARG A 53 19.03 -5.00 13.63
N GLU A 54 17.99 -4.28 13.24
CA GLU A 54 17.40 -3.26 14.10
C GLU A 54 16.98 -3.89 15.44
N PRO A 55 17.42 -3.33 16.59
CA PRO A 55 17.17 -3.93 17.90
C PRO A 55 15.68 -3.96 18.26
N PHE A 56 14.88 -3.07 17.67
CA PHE A 56 13.44 -3.07 17.84
C PHE A 56 12.70 -2.67 16.55
N THR A 57 11.76 -3.51 16.12
CA THR A 57 10.84 -3.23 15.01
C THR A 57 9.41 -3.44 15.46
N TYR A 58 8.48 -2.72 14.84
CA TYR A 58 7.06 -2.90 15.07
C TYR A 58 6.25 -2.88 13.77
N PHE A 59 5.14 -3.59 13.79
CA PHE A 59 4.21 -3.78 12.68
C PHE A 59 2.80 -3.57 13.20
N LEU A 60 2.11 -2.58 12.66
CA LEU A 60 0.72 -2.28 12.92
C LEU A 60 -0.08 -2.63 11.67
N ASN A 61 -1.10 -3.45 11.78
CA ASN A 61 -1.97 -3.77 10.66
C ASN A 61 -3.41 -3.88 11.16
N GLY A 62 -4.37 -3.54 10.30
CA GLY A 62 -5.76 -3.65 10.70
C GLY A 62 -6.70 -3.58 9.53
N ASN A 63 -7.91 -4.05 9.76
CA ASN A 63 -9.02 -3.94 8.86
C ASN A 63 -10.28 -3.51 9.62
N ILE A 64 -11.00 -2.53 9.11
CA ILE A 64 -12.28 -2.10 9.65
C ILE A 64 -13.28 -2.24 8.52
N ASN A 65 -14.39 -2.91 8.76
CA ASN A 65 -15.47 -3.07 7.81
C ASN A 65 -16.74 -2.45 8.37
N VAL A 66 -17.24 -1.43 7.69
CA VAL A 66 -18.51 -0.78 8.00
C VAL A 66 -19.56 -1.31 7.04
N ASN A 67 -20.54 -2.04 7.56
CA ASN A 67 -21.69 -2.51 6.80
C ASN A 67 -22.93 -1.71 7.16
N VAL A 68 -23.57 -1.07 6.19
CA VAL A 68 -24.78 -0.26 6.40
C VAL A 68 -25.97 -0.99 5.77
N ALA A 69 -26.93 -1.39 6.61
CA ALA A 69 -28.18 -2.06 6.24
C ALA A 69 -28.01 -3.32 5.36
N GLY A 70 -26.83 -3.97 5.36
CA GLY A 70 -26.52 -5.07 4.45
C GLY A 70 -26.29 -4.65 2.99
N LEU A 71 -26.44 -3.37 2.66
CA LEU A 71 -26.40 -2.84 1.29
C LEU A 71 -25.06 -2.20 0.92
N TYR A 72 -24.47 -1.46 1.85
CA TYR A 72 -23.15 -0.84 1.69
C TYR A 72 -22.15 -1.60 2.53
N ASN A 73 -20.98 -1.89 1.97
CA ASN A 73 -19.89 -2.55 2.68
C ASN A 73 -18.59 -1.80 2.41
N ILE A 74 -18.02 -1.20 3.45
CA ILE A 74 -16.86 -0.32 3.33
C ILE A 74 -15.71 -0.91 4.18
N PRO A 75 -14.95 -1.86 3.61
CA PRO A 75 -13.73 -2.37 4.20
C PRO A 75 -12.58 -1.37 3.96
N PHE A 76 -11.96 -0.96 5.07
CA PHE A 76 -10.73 -0.20 5.16
C PHE A 76 -9.63 -1.16 5.63
N SER A 77 -8.44 -1.08 5.06
CA SER A 77 -7.28 -1.81 5.58
C SER A 77 -6.04 -0.93 5.58
N PHE A 78 -5.22 -1.12 6.61
CA PHE A 78 -3.95 -0.41 6.75
C PHE A 78 -2.84 -1.36 7.21
N SER A 79 -1.61 -1.02 6.83
CA SER A 79 -0.39 -1.66 7.29
C SER A 79 0.68 -0.58 7.47
N TYR A 80 1.37 -0.60 8.60
CA TYR A 80 2.41 0.35 8.96
C TYR A 80 3.55 -0.35 9.69
N THR A 81 4.80 0.00 9.36
CA THR A 81 5.98 -0.49 10.08
C THR A 81 7.08 0.56 10.12
N ASN A 82 7.87 0.55 11.19
CA ASN A 82 9.09 1.36 11.30
C ASN A 82 10.33 0.66 10.71
N GLN A 83 10.20 -0.57 10.22
CA GLN A 83 11.33 -1.30 9.69
C GLN A 83 11.83 -0.60 8.42
N LYS A 84 12.97 0.06 8.54
CA LYS A 84 13.72 0.65 7.43
C LYS A 84 14.46 -0.49 6.74
N PHE A 85 13.83 -1.17 5.79
CA PHE A 85 14.63 -1.81 4.75
C PHE A 85 15.33 -0.69 3.98
N GLY A 86 16.58 -0.90 3.56
CA GLY A 86 17.36 0.08 2.80
C GLY A 86 16.46 0.88 1.87
N TYR A 87 16.50 2.20 2.03
CA TYR A 87 15.67 3.16 1.30
C TYR A 87 15.56 2.73 -0.17
N ASN A 88 14.33 2.61 -0.69
CA ASN A 88 14.01 2.56 -2.13
C ASN A 88 13.96 1.19 -2.84
N LYS A 89 13.27 0.20 -2.25
CA LYS A 89 12.61 -0.82 -3.08
C LYS A 89 11.27 -0.29 -3.58
N PRO A 90 10.86 -0.57 -4.83
CA PRO A 90 9.65 0.00 -5.47
C PRO A 90 8.31 -0.47 -4.85
N THR A 91 8.35 -1.14 -3.69
CA THR A 91 7.17 -1.66 -2.99
C THR A 91 6.84 -0.77 -1.79
N LEU A 92 5.60 -0.29 -1.73
CA LEU A 92 5.08 0.45 -0.58
C LEU A 92 4.95 -0.50 0.62
N MET A 93 5.69 -0.22 1.70
CA MET A 93 5.61 -0.97 2.95
C MET A 93 4.42 -0.53 3.80
N ASN A 94 4.20 0.78 3.85
CA ASN A 94 3.04 1.38 4.48
C ASN A 94 1.94 1.49 3.43
N ARG A 95 0.75 0.98 3.75
CA ARG A 95 -0.37 0.88 2.81
C ARG A 95 -1.65 1.31 3.47
N LEU A 96 -2.49 1.97 2.67
CA LEU A 96 -3.86 2.28 3.03
C LEU A 96 -4.76 1.95 1.83
N SER A 97 -5.80 1.14 2.06
CA SER A 97 -6.77 0.82 1.03
C SER A 97 -8.19 0.81 1.56
N ILE A 98 -9.13 1.16 0.68
CA ILE A 98 -10.56 1.17 0.95
C ILE A 98 -11.27 0.53 -0.24
N HIS A 99 -12.20 -0.41 0.02
CA HIS A 99 -12.95 -1.10 -1.04
C HIS A 99 -14.47 -0.94 -0.90
N PRO A 100 -15.02 0.29 -0.98
CA PRO A 100 -16.45 0.50 -0.79
C PRO A 100 -17.24 -0.28 -1.84
N SER A 101 -18.20 -1.08 -1.42
CA SER A 101 -19.11 -1.77 -2.31
C SER A 101 -20.56 -1.46 -2.00
N TYR A 102 -21.34 -1.39 -3.07
CA TYR A 102 -22.78 -1.19 -3.05
C TYR A 102 -23.40 -2.02 -4.17
N LYS A 103 -24.22 -3.01 -3.79
CA LYS A 103 -24.86 -3.96 -4.72
C LYS A 103 -23.85 -4.60 -5.68
N TRP A 104 -23.84 -4.17 -6.94
CA TRP A 104 -23.01 -4.69 -8.02
C TRP A 104 -21.75 -3.86 -8.29
N ILE A 105 -21.55 -2.76 -7.54
CA ILE A 105 -20.42 -1.84 -7.70
C ILE A 105 -19.45 -2.09 -6.54
N THR A 106 -18.18 -2.30 -6.84
CA THR A 106 -17.09 -2.28 -5.86
C THR A 106 -16.04 -1.27 -6.31
N GLY A 107 -15.74 -0.27 -5.50
CA GLY A 107 -14.62 0.63 -5.70
C GLY A 107 -13.36 0.09 -5.03
N HIS A 108 -12.20 0.51 -5.52
CA HIS A 108 -10.88 0.21 -4.95
C HIS A 108 -10.12 1.52 -4.89
N ILE A 109 -9.69 1.96 -3.71
CA ILE A 109 -9.08 3.27 -3.50
C ILE A 109 -7.82 3.10 -2.64
N GLY A 110 -6.74 3.77 -3.01
CA GLY A 110 -5.47 3.74 -2.27
C GLY A 110 -4.48 2.75 -2.87
N ASP A 111 -3.76 2.03 -2.03
CA ASP A 111 -2.75 1.05 -2.44
C ASP A 111 -3.39 -0.33 -2.65
N VAL A 112 -3.78 -0.61 -3.89
CA VAL A 112 -4.57 -1.77 -4.26
C VAL A 112 -3.87 -2.58 -5.35
N SER A 113 -4.32 -3.81 -5.58
CA SER A 113 -3.93 -4.60 -6.74
C SER A 113 -5.16 -5.19 -7.41
N MET A 114 -5.12 -5.27 -8.74
CA MET A 114 -6.15 -5.90 -9.56
C MET A 114 -5.47 -6.86 -10.54
N THR A 115 -6.19 -7.90 -10.95
CA THR A 115 -5.72 -8.86 -11.95
C THR A 115 -6.77 -8.98 -13.03
N PHE A 116 -6.45 -8.54 -14.24
CA PHE A 116 -7.30 -8.71 -15.41
C PHE A 116 -6.97 -10.01 -16.13
N SER A 117 -5.70 -10.27 -16.41
CA SER A 117 -5.24 -11.54 -16.95
C SER A 117 -3.74 -11.76 -16.67
N PRO A 118 -3.27 -13.02 -16.64
CA PRO A 118 -1.84 -13.33 -16.46
C PRO A 118 -0.94 -12.74 -17.56
N TYR A 119 -1.48 -12.34 -18.71
CA TYR A 119 -0.72 -11.80 -19.85
C TYR A 119 -0.88 -10.28 -20.02
N THR A 120 -1.64 -9.61 -19.13
CA THR A 120 -1.90 -8.15 -19.16
C THR A 120 -1.63 -7.53 -17.78
N LEU A 121 -2.64 -7.06 -17.06
CA LEU A 121 -2.50 -6.64 -15.67
C LEU A 121 -2.56 -7.89 -14.76
N ALA A 122 -1.42 -8.28 -14.19
CA ALA A 122 -1.22 -9.51 -13.42
C ALA A 122 -0.85 -9.22 -11.96
N GLY A 123 -1.74 -8.55 -11.22
CA GLY A 123 -1.58 -8.32 -9.78
C GLY A 123 -0.53 -7.27 -9.41
N HIS A 124 -0.09 -6.44 -10.37
CA HIS A 124 0.81 -5.32 -10.08
C HIS A 124 0.12 -4.33 -9.15
N GLN A 125 0.79 -3.96 -8.05
CA GLN A 125 0.25 -3.00 -7.10
C GLN A 125 0.25 -1.60 -7.71
N PHE A 126 -0.77 -0.81 -7.38
CA PHE A 126 -0.85 0.58 -7.76
C PHE A 126 -1.46 1.44 -6.66
N THR A 127 -1.02 2.69 -6.57
CA THR A 127 -1.70 3.72 -5.78
C THR A 127 -2.67 4.46 -6.70
N GLY A 128 -3.98 4.34 -6.48
CA GLY A 128 -4.97 5.00 -7.33
C GLY A 128 -6.40 4.53 -7.11
N LEU A 129 -7.15 4.46 -8.21
CA LEU A 129 -8.56 4.11 -8.25
C LEU A 129 -8.79 2.87 -9.11
N GLY A 130 -9.67 1.99 -8.67
CA GLY A 130 -10.18 0.86 -9.42
C GLY A 130 -11.67 0.67 -9.18
N VAL A 131 -12.33 -0.04 -10.08
CA VAL A 131 -13.75 -0.38 -9.95
C VAL A 131 -14.03 -1.74 -10.56
N ASP A 132 -14.87 -2.53 -9.89
CA ASP A 132 -15.47 -3.77 -10.37
C ASP A 132 -17.00 -3.59 -10.41
N LEU A 133 -17.57 -3.73 -11.60
CA LEU A 133 -18.99 -3.65 -11.88
C LEU A 133 -19.50 -5.04 -12.29
N THR A 134 -20.46 -5.55 -11.55
CA THR A 134 -21.08 -6.87 -11.77
C THR A 134 -22.62 -6.76 -11.81
N PRO A 135 -23.18 -5.91 -12.70
CA PRO A 135 -24.62 -5.68 -12.74
C PRO A 135 -25.39 -6.99 -12.90
N GLN A 136 -26.62 -7.03 -12.37
CA GLN A 136 -27.51 -8.17 -12.59
C GLN A 136 -27.74 -8.36 -14.09
N GLY A 137 -27.12 -9.39 -14.66
CA GLY A 137 -27.11 -9.59 -16.11
C GLY A 137 -25.84 -10.27 -16.59
N LYS A 138 -25.50 -10.01 -17.85
CA LYS A 138 -24.45 -10.72 -18.60
C LYS A 138 -23.10 -10.02 -18.56
N PHE A 139 -23.04 -8.76 -18.16
CA PHE A 139 -21.80 -7.97 -18.18
C PHE A 139 -21.05 -8.02 -16.85
N LYS A 140 -19.72 -8.06 -16.94
CA LYS A 140 -18.80 -7.71 -15.85
C LYS A 140 -17.76 -6.75 -16.39
N ILE A 141 -17.53 -5.65 -15.71
CA ILE A 141 -16.59 -4.61 -16.15
C ILE A 141 -15.68 -4.28 -14.98
N SER A 142 -14.37 -4.36 -15.19
CA SER A 142 -13.36 -3.93 -14.24
C SER A 142 -12.54 -2.82 -14.88
N ALA A 143 -12.15 -1.80 -14.13
CA ALA A 143 -11.25 -0.76 -14.62
C ALA A 143 -10.31 -0.29 -13.52
N MET A 144 -9.14 0.20 -13.91
CA MET A 144 -8.16 0.77 -13.00
C MET A 144 -7.43 1.95 -13.61
N TYR A 145 -7.01 2.88 -12.77
CA TYR A 145 -6.13 4.00 -13.08
C TYR A 145 -5.29 4.33 -11.85
N GLY A 146 -3.96 4.40 -11.99
CA GLY A 146 -3.10 4.77 -10.88
C GLY A 146 -1.62 4.68 -11.17
N ARG A 147 -0.83 5.02 -10.15
CA ARG A 147 0.63 4.95 -10.17
C ARG A 147 1.08 3.53 -9.85
N LEU A 148 1.74 2.89 -10.80
CA LEU A 148 2.31 1.54 -10.67
C LEU A 148 3.71 1.58 -10.03
N VAL A 149 4.52 2.58 -10.37
CA VAL A 149 5.90 2.73 -9.87
C VAL A 149 6.08 4.17 -9.40
N ARG A 150 6.69 4.34 -8.22
CA ARG A 150 7.08 5.64 -7.67
C ARG A 150 8.39 6.10 -8.33
N SER A 151 8.56 7.39 -8.58
CA SER A 151 9.87 7.91 -8.97
C SER A 151 10.88 7.83 -7.83
N SER A 152 12.13 7.57 -8.19
CA SER A 152 13.29 7.64 -7.30
C SER A 152 14.41 8.36 -8.05
N GLU A 153 14.88 9.46 -7.49
CA GLU A 153 15.97 10.27 -8.04
C GLU A 153 17.27 9.47 -8.14
N TYR A 154 18.18 9.92 -8.99
CA TYR A 154 19.53 9.39 -9.00
C TYR A 154 20.36 10.00 -7.85
N ASP A 155 21.02 9.14 -7.07
CA ASP A 155 21.93 9.55 -6.00
C ASP A 155 23.33 8.96 -6.25
N ALA A 156 24.31 9.83 -6.50
CA ALA A 156 25.68 9.44 -6.78
C ALA A 156 26.45 8.95 -5.53
N ILE A 157 25.99 9.32 -4.34
CA ILE A 157 26.60 8.94 -3.06
C ILE A 157 26.03 7.59 -2.61
N ASN A 158 24.73 7.38 -2.82
CA ASN A 158 24.03 6.15 -2.46
C ASN A 158 23.75 5.26 -3.67
N THR A 159 24.75 4.48 -4.09
CA THR A 159 24.65 3.60 -5.27
C THR A 159 23.70 2.40 -5.09
N GLU A 160 23.23 2.13 -3.87
CA GLU A 160 22.18 1.11 -3.63
C GLU A 160 20.79 1.58 -4.08
N LEU A 161 20.64 2.88 -4.31
CA LEU A 161 19.40 3.53 -4.73
C LEU A 161 19.25 3.41 -6.24
N VAL A 162 18.36 2.51 -6.68
CA VAL A 162 18.07 2.33 -8.12
C VAL A 162 17.12 3.44 -8.58
N PRO A 163 17.55 4.35 -9.47
CA PRO A 163 16.69 5.42 -9.94
C PRO A 163 15.58 4.84 -10.84
N THR A 164 14.38 5.38 -10.71
CA THR A 164 13.19 4.89 -11.43
C THR A 164 12.29 6.05 -11.84
N TYR A 165 11.74 5.99 -13.05
CA TYR A 165 10.71 6.94 -13.47
C TYR A 165 9.37 6.60 -12.82
N LYS A 166 8.55 7.63 -12.56
CA LYS A 166 7.16 7.44 -12.13
C LYS A 166 6.38 6.78 -13.27
N ARG A 167 5.76 5.64 -12.99
CA ARG A 167 4.93 4.90 -13.97
C ARG A 167 3.46 5.06 -13.65
N MET A 168 2.71 5.60 -14.60
CA MET A 168 1.24 5.61 -14.56
C MET A 168 0.69 4.49 -15.43
N GLY A 169 -0.38 3.85 -14.98
CA GLY A 169 -1.07 2.81 -15.72
C GLY A 169 -2.58 2.91 -15.60
N TYR A 170 -3.26 2.45 -16.64
CA TYR A 170 -4.69 2.29 -16.67
C TYR A 170 -5.10 1.10 -17.51
N GLY A 171 -6.26 0.55 -17.23
CA GLY A 171 -6.78 -0.56 -18.01
C GLY A 171 -8.22 -0.84 -17.69
N PHE A 172 -8.84 -1.65 -18.53
CA PHE A 172 -10.18 -2.17 -18.30
C PHE A 172 -10.28 -3.61 -18.80
N LYS A 173 -11.17 -4.37 -18.16
CA LYS A 173 -11.59 -5.70 -18.57
C LYS A 173 -13.10 -5.71 -18.66
N THR A 174 -13.62 -6.16 -19.79
CA THR A 174 -15.07 -6.36 -19.98
C THR A 174 -15.31 -7.81 -20.32
N GLN A 175 -16.23 -8.45 -19.61
CA GLN A 175 -16.70 -9.79 -19.89
C GLN A 175 -18.20 -9.78 -20.18
N TYR A 176 -18.62 -10.61 -21.13
CA TYR A 176 -20.01 -10.79 -21.52
C TYR A 176 -20.37 -12.28 -21.53
N ALA A 177 -21.33 -12.66 -20.68
CA ALA A 177 -21.80 -14.02 -20.49
C ALA A 177 -23.05 -14.31 -21.33
N LEU A 178 -22.89 -15.04 -22.44
CA LEU A 178 -23.97 -15.71 -23.14
C LEU A 178 -24.30 -17.05 -22.44
N GLU A 179 -25.43 -17.69 -22.77
CA GLU A 179 -25.88 -18.92 -22.08
C GLU A 179 -24.84 -20.05 -22.02
N LYS A 180 -24.01 -20.18 -23.06
CA LYS A 180 -23.00 -21.24 -23.19
C LYS A 180 -21.59 -20.73 -23.43
N ILE A 181 -21.42 -19.42 -23.61
CA ILE A 181 -20.17 -18.78 -24.05
C ILE A 181 -19.94 -17.54 -23.19
N ASN A 182 -18.75 -17.38 -22.64
CA ASN A 182 -18.28 -16.14 -22.02
C ASN A 182 -17.21 -15.56 -22.92
N LEU A 183 -17.35 -14.28 -23.27
CA LEU A 183 -16.36 -13.53 -24.04
C LEU A 183 -15.74 -12.48 -23.11
N GLY A 184 -14.43 -12.32 -23.15
CA GLY A 184 -13.70 -11.32 -22.37
C GLY A 184 -12.77 -10.52 -23.26
N LEU A 185 -12.72 -9.21 -23.05
CA LEU A 185 -11.75 -8.31 -23.66
C LEU A 185 -11.06 -7.52 -22.55
N THR A 186 -9.74 -7.49 -22.58
CA THR A 186 -8.90 -6.76 -21.65
C THR A 186 -8.00 -5.81 -22.42
N PHE A 187 -7.89 -4.57 -21.94
CA PHE A 187 -6.92 -3.58 -22.38
C PHE A 187 -6.16 -3.05 -21.17
N PHE A 188 -4.85 -2.93 -21.29
CA PHE A 188 -3.98 -2.35 -20.28
C PHE A 188 -2.92 -1.48 -20.95
N LYS A 189 -2.65 -0.31 -20.40
CA LYS A 189 -1.60 0.60 -20.86
C LYS A 189 -0.86 1.19 -19.66
N ALA A 190 0.46 1.29 -19.77
CA ALA A 190 1.29 1.97 -18.80
C ALA A 190 2.42 2.74 -19.48
N ARG A 191 2.82 3.87 -18.87
CA ARG A 191 3.86 4.75 -19.38
C ARG A 191 4.64 5.39 -18.25
N ASP A 192 5.95 5.49 -18.44
CA ASP A 192 6.85 6.26 -17.60
C ASP A 192 6.79 7.74 -17.95
N GLU A 193 6.69 8.59 -16.92
CA GLU A 193 6.71 10.04 -17.05
C GLU A 193 8.17 10.51 -17.10
N ILE A 194 8.60 11.04 -18.25
CA ILE A 194 10.00 11.50 -18.46
C ILE A 194 10.37 12.61 -17.47
N ASN A 195 9.43 13.51 -17.19
CA ASN A 195 9.64 14.67 -16.31
C ASN A 195 9.32 14.35 -14.83
N SER A 196 9.41 13.08 -14.41
CA SER A 196 9.17 12.69 -13.02
C SER A 196 10.39 12.78 -12.11
N LEU A 197 11.54 13.14 -12.69
CA LEU A 197 12.84 13.21 -12.05
C LEU A 197 13.44 14.60 -12.29
N ASP A 198 13.98 15.20 -11.24
CA ASP A 198 14.69 16.47 -11.32
C ASP A 198 16.15 16.26 -11.75
N ILE A 199 16.74 15.12 -11.35
CA ILE A 199 18.11 14.75 -11.69
C ILE A 199 18.05 13.70 -12.81
N PRO A 200 18.59 14.01 -14.02
CA PRO A 200 18.66 13.04 -15.10
C PRO A 200 19.43 11.79 -14.67
N ILE A 201 18.89 10.62 -14.99
CA ILE A 201 19.59 9.36 -14.77
C ILE A 201 20.76 9.28 -15.78
N PRO A 202 22.00 9.06 -15.32
CA PRO A 202 23.13 8.82 -16.22
C PRO A 202 22.83 7.70 -17.21
N PHE A 203 23.21 7.91 -18.47
CA PHE A 203 22.92 6.96 -19.56
C PHE A 203 23.52 5.57 -19.28
N GLU A 204 24.65 5.55 -18.59
CA GLU A 204 25.42 4.36 -18.20
C GLU A 204 24.58 3.42 -17.32
N LEU A 205 23.62 3.92 -16.55
CA LEU A 205 22.76 3.08 -15.72
C LEU A 205 21.72 2.28 -16.52
N GLY A 206 21.57 2.54 -17.83
CA GLY A 206 20.68 1.78 -18.71
C GLY A 206 19.19 1.89 -18.36
N VAL A 207 18.79 2.91 -17.59
CA VAL A 207 17.39 3.15 -17.21
C VAL A 207 16.76 4.17 -18.16
N SER A 208 15.84 3.68 -18.99
CA SER A 208 15.08 4.48 -19.97
C SER A 208 13.59 4.54 -19.60
N PRO A 209 12.89 5.64 -19.93
CA PRO A 209 11.44 5.77 -19.73
C PRO A 209 10.68 4.93 -20.77
N LYS A 210 9.85 3.99 -20.31
CA LYS A 210 9.16 2.97 -21.14
C LYS A 210 7.68 3.26 -21.35
N GLU A 211 7.12 2.70 -22.41
CA GLU A 211 5.67 2.67 -22.68
C GLU A 211 5.23 1.23 -23.04
N ASN A 212 4.04 0.83 -22.62
CA ASN A 212 3.46 -0.47 -22.94
C ASN A 212 1.95 -0.38 -23.14
N ALA A 213 1.44 -1.12 -24.12
CA ALA A 213 0.03 -1.48 -24.21
C ALA A 213 -0.10 -3.01 -24.37
N ALA A 214 -1.08 -3.60 -23.71
CA ALA A 214 -1.38 -5.02 -23.78
C ALA A 214 -2.89 -5.22 -23.96
N ILE A 215 -3.27 -6.11 -24.88
CA ILE A 215 -4.64 -6.47 -25.21
C ILE A 215 -4.78 -7.97 -25.04
N SER A 216 -5.83 -8.44 -24.36
CA SER A 216 -6.16 -9.86 -24.27
C SER A 216 -7.62 -10.12 -24.63
N PHE A 217 -7.87 -11.21 -25.34
CA PHE A 217 -9.18 -11.73 -25.64
C PHE A 217 -9.33 -13.13 -25.02
N GLU A 218 -10.29 -13.27 -24.12
CA GLU A 218 -10.61 -14.49 -23.40
C GLU A 218 -11.92 -15.06 -23.92
N THR A 219 -12.03 -16.38 -24.02
CA THR A 219 -13.29 -17.06 -24.36
C THR A 219 -13.43 -18.33 -23.54
N SER A 220 -14.60 -18.58 -22.99
CA SER A 220 -14.92 -19.85 -22.33
C SER A 220 -16.27 -20.37 -22.76
N PHE A 221 -16.35 -21.62 -23.21
CA PHE A 221 -17.64 -22.20 -23.58
C PHE A 221 -17.75 -23.67 -23.21
N LYS A 222 -18.99 -24.13 -23.00
CA LYS A 222 -19.29 -25.54 -22.73
C LYS A 222 -19.76 -26.22 -24.01
N LEU A 223 -18.99 -27.20 -24.48
CA LEU A 223 -19.35 -28.12 -25.56
C LEU A 223 -19.95 -29.41 -24.96
N PHE A 224 -20.97 -29.98 -25.60
CA PHE A 224 -21.61 -31.25 -25.18
C PHE A 224 -22.06 -31.30 -23.70
N LYS A 225 -22.45 -30.15 -23.12
CA LYS A 225 -22.87 -29.96 -21.71
C LYS A 225 -21.80 -30.22 -20.62
N LYS A 226 -20.72 -30.95 -20.91
CA LYS A 226 -19.68 -31.34 -19.93
C LYS A 226 -18.28 -30.82 -20.28
N LEU A 227 -17.90 -30.77 -21.55
CA LEU A 227 -16.56 -30.35 -21.96
C LEU A 227 -16.46 -28.82 -21.91
N GLN A 228 -15.59 -28.30 -21.06
CA GLN A 228 -15.31 -26.86 -20.98
C GLN A 228 -14.07 -26.53 -21.82
N ILE A 229 -14.22 -25.55 -22.71
CA ILE A 229 -13.13 -24.98 -23.51
C ILE A 229 -12.84 -23.59 -22.96
N LEU A 230 -11.57 -23.30 -22.73
CA LEU A 230 -11.04 -22.02 -22.26
C LEU A 230 -9.95 -21.59 -23.23
N THR A 231 -10.03 -20.40 -23.78
CA THR A 231 -9.00 -19.85 -24.67
C THR A 231 -8.68 -18.42 -24.27
N GLU A 232 -7.42 -18.04 -24.40
CA GLU A 232 -6.96 -16.67 -24.23
C GLU A 232 -5.90 -16.38 -25.30
N PHE A 233 -5.98 -15.22 -25.92
CA PHE A 233 -4.96 -14.69 -26.81
C PHE A 233 -4.63 -13.26 -26.37
N ALA A 234 -3.35 -12.98 -26.15
CA ALA A 234 -2.87 -11.68 -25.75
C ALA A 234 -1.77 -11.17 -26.68
N ASN A 235 -1.74 -9.85 -26.88
CA ASN A 235 -0.70 -9.14 -27.60
C ASN A 235 -0.22 -7.97 -26.74
N SER A 236 1.10 -7.88 -26.55
CA SER A 236 1.73 -6.79 -25.81
C SER A 236 2.71 -6.06 -26.72
N ALA A 237 2.64 -4.73 -26.74
CA ALA A 237 3.59 -3.86 -27.44
C ALA A 237 4.35 -3.02 -26.42
N ILE A 238 5.68 -2.98 -26.51
CA ILE A 238 6.55 -2.26 -25.58
C ILE A 238 7.50 -1.37 -26.34
N THR A 239 7.61 -0.13 -25.91
CA THR A 239 8.61 0.84 -26.33
C THR A 239 9.68 0.91 -25.22
N GLU A 240 10.91 0.51 -25.53
CA GLU A 240 12.00 0.46 -24.54
C GLU A 240 12.51 1.85 -24.15
N ASP A 241 12.48 2.82 -25.06
CA ASP A 241 12.83 4.21 -24.75
C ASP A 241 11.89 5.17 -25.48
N THR A 242 11.07 5.87 -24.72
CA THR A 242 10.12 6.87 -25.24
C THR A 242 10.80 8.15 -25.73
N ARG A 243 12.09 8.35 -25.45
CA ARG A 243 12.90 9.47 -25.96
C ARG A 243 13.45 9.23 -27.36
N ALA A 244 13.46 7.98 -27.83
CA ALA A 244 14.03 7.65 -29.13
C ALA A 244 13.23 8.30 -30.27
N GLU A 245 13.94 9.02 -31.14
CA GLU A 245 13.36 9.73 -32.27
C GLU A 245 13.03 8.79 -33.44
N GLY A 246 12.01 9.15 -34.21
CA GLY A 246 11.52 8.41 -35.36
C GLY A 246 10.21 7.66 -35.08
N ASN A 247 9.33 7.61 -36.08
CA ASN A 247 8.08 6.88 -35.99
C ASN A 247 8.16 5.59 -36.80
N THR A 248 7.72 4.48 -36.22
CA THR A 248 7.60 3.19 -36.90
C THR A 248 6.14 2.82 -37.09
N LYS A 249 5.84 2.06 -38.16
CA LYS A 249 4.48 1.56 -38.39
C LYS A 249 4.14 0.50 -37.34
N ALA A 250 2.93 0.58 -36.80
CA ALA A 250 2.38 -0.41 -35.87
C ALA A 250 2.41 -1.81 -36.51
N LYS A 251 3.03 -2.79 -35.81
CA LYS A 251 3.20 -4.17 -36.30
C LYS A 251 2.09 -5.12 -35.85
N ASN A 252 1.34 -4.80 -34.79
CA ASN A 252 0.21 -5.60 -34.26
C ASN A 252 -0.85 -4.71 -33.56
N VAL A 253 -1.95 -5.30 -33.11
CA VAL A 253 -3.09 -4.59 -32.50
C VAL A 253 -2.73 -3.75 -31.28
N ALA A 254 -1.86 -4.22 -30.38
CA ALA A 254 -1.46 -3.45 -29.21
C ALA A 254 -0.56 -2.25 -29.58
N SER A 255 0.20 -2.34 -30.67
CA SER A 255 1.07 -1.24 -31.11
C SER A 255 0.31 -0.03 -31.65
N LEU A 256 -0.99 -0.17 -31.95
CA LEU A 256 -1.88 0.95 -32.27
C LEU A 256 -2.13 1.88 -31.08
N PHE A 257 -1.81 1.44 -29.86
CA PHE A 257 -2.08 2.15 -28.62
C PHE A 257 -0.80 2.63 -27.91
N VAL A 258 0.36 2.57 -28.57
CA VAL A 258 1.62 3.18 -28.09
C VAL A 258 2.20 4.10 -29.15
N ASN A 259 3.02 5.07 -28.74
CA ASN A 259 3.74 5.92 -29.67
C ASN A 259 4.92 5.13 -30.26
N SER A 260 4.67 4.45 -31.37
CA SER A 260 5.62 3.51 -31.96
C SER A 260 6.85 4.21 -32.54
N ASN A 261 8.02 3.87 -32.01
CA ASN A 261 9.34 4.35 -32.45
C ASN A 261 10.29 3.17 -32.77
N PRO A 262 11.57 3.38 -33.13
CA PRO A 262 12.51 2.30 -33.46
C PRO A 262 12.73 1.27 -32.33
N THR A 263 12.46 1.65 -31.08
CA THR A 263 12.59 0.77 -29.90
C THR A 263 11.32 -0.01 -29.57
N THR A 264 10.28 0.10 -30.41
CA THR A 264 8.98 -0.52 -30.17
C THR A 264 8.91 -1.94 -30.74
N THR A 265 8.65 -2.91 -29.88
CA THR A 265 8.49 -4.34 -30.21
C THR A 265 7.12 -4.84 -29.80
N SER A 266 6.66 -5.93 -30.40
CA SER A 266 5.35 -6.50 -30.08
C SER A 266 5.36 -8.03 -30.12
N TYR A 267 4.80 -8.63 -29.08
CA TYR A 267 4.85 -10.06 -28.78
C TYR A 267 3.45 -10.62 -28.51
N LYS A 268 3.26 -11.93 -28.68
CA LYS A 268 1.99 -12.62 -28.47
C LYS A 268 2.10 -13.70 -27.39
N ALA A 269 1.00 -13.95 -26.71
CA ALA A 269 0.83 -15.07 -25.80
C ALA A 269 -0.53 -15.71 -26.06
N MET A 270 -0.62 -17.03 -26.00
CA MET A 270 -1.86 -17.77 -26.21
C MET A 270 -1.96 -18.96 -25.27
N LYS A 271 -3.18 -19.24 -24.82
CA LYS A 271 -3.49 -20.38 -23.97
C LYS A 271 -4.82 -20.99 -24.40
N GLY A 272 -4.85 -22.31 -24.50
CA GLY A 272 -6.05 -23.10 -24.72
C GLY A 272 -6.12 -24.23 -23.70
N GLN A 273 -7.29 -24.47 -23.12
CA GLN A 273 -7.53 -25.58 -22.21
C GLN A 273 -8.87 -26.24 -22.48
N LEU A 274 -8.84 -27.57 -22.50
CA LEU A 274 -10.01 -28.45 -22.51
C LEU A 274 -10.11 -29.07 -21.12
N VAL A 275 -11.27 -29.01 -20.49
CA VAL A 275 -11.52 -29.61 -19.17
C VAL A 275 -12.78 -30.45 -19.24
N TYR A 276 -12.67 -31.73 -18.93
CA TYR A 276 -13.75 -32.70 -18.96
C TYR A 276 -13.95 -33.32 -17.57
N PRO A 277 -15.16 -33.20 -16.97
CA PRO A 277 -15.47 -33.89 -15.73
C PRO A 277 -15.61 -35.40 -15.99
N ALA A 278 -14.76 -36.20 -15.35
CA ALA A 278 -14.66 -37.65 -15.53
C ALA A 278 -14.74 -38.37 -14.17
N GLY A 279 -15.81 -39.13 -13.94
CA GLY A 279 -16.04 -39.82 -12.66
C GLY A 279 -16.22 -38.82 -11.50
N LYS A 280 -15.49 -39.03 -10.39
CA LYS A 280 -15.42 -38.10 -9.25
C LYS A 280 -14.21 -37.15 -9.37
N GLY A 281 -13.96 -36.67 -10.58
CA GLY A 281 -12.73 -35.94 -10.89
C GLY A 281 -12.77 -35.24 -12.25
N THR A 282 -11.60 -34.83 -12.74
CA THR A 282 -11.46 -34.09 -14.00
C THR A 282 -10.28 -34.57 -14.81
N LEU A 283 -10.39 -34.49 -16.13
CA LEU A 283 -9.29 -34.63 -17.07
C LEU A 283 -9.20 -33.36 -17.90
N GLY A 284 -8.02 -32.77 -18.00
CA GLY A 284 -7.78 -31.55 -18.74
C GLY A 284 -6.57 -31.65 -19.65
N LEU A 285 -6.68 -31.05 -20.83
CA LEU A 285 -5.59 -30.87 -21.79
C LEU A 285 -5.36 -29.38 -21.99
N GLY A 286 -4.13 -28.92 -21.85
CA GLY A 286 -3.76 -27.52 -22.01
C GLY A 286 -2.67 -27.34 -23.05
N TYR A 287 -2.72 -26.23 -23.77
CA TYR A 287 -1.68 -25.73 -24.65
C TYR A 287 -1.42 -24.27 -24.28
N GLU A 288 -0.16 -23.90 -24.10
CA GLU A 288 0.25 -22.54 -23.80
C GLU A 288 1.48 -22.22 -24.64
N ARG A 289 1.49 -21.06 -25.31
CA ARG A 289 2.64 -20.56 -26.06
C ARG A 289 2.81 -19.07 -25.78
N VAL A 290 4.00 -18.69 -25.37
CA VAL A 290 4.37 -17.32 -25.06
C VAL A 290 5.62 -16.98 -25.86
N ASP A 291 5.53 -15.97 -26.72
CA ASP A 291 6.63 -15.56 -27.58
C ASP A 291 7.86 -15.15 -26.76
N PRO A 292 9.08 -15.26 -27.32
CA PRO A 292 10.28 -14.77 -26.67
C PRO A 292 10.17 -13.28 -26.34
N ASN A 293 10.65 -12.87 -25.16
CA ASN A 293 10.57 -11.49 -24.66
C ASN A 293 9.16 -10.93 -24.41
N TYR A 294 8.10 -11.75 -24.53
CA TYR A 294 6.77 -11.32 -24.10
C TYR A 294 6.81 -10.84 -22.65
N ARG A 295 6.30 -9.64 -22.42
CA ARG A 295 6.09 -9.05 -21.10
C ARG A 295 5.10 -7.91 -21.22
N THR A 296 4.63 -7.42 -20.09
CA THR A 296 3.82 -6.19 -19.98
C THR A 296 4.22 -5.47 -18.70
N LEU A 297 4.05 -4.15 -18.67
CA LEU A 297 4.33 -3.35 -17.48
C LEU A 297 3.23 -3.51 -16.40
N GLY A 298 2.23 -4.35 -16.65
CA GLY A 298 1.15 -4.69 -15.71
C GLY A 298 1.43 -5.89 -14.82
N GLY A 299 2.64 -6.46 -14.85
CA GLY A 299 3.07 -7.53 -13.94
C GLY A 299 4.57 -7.41 -13.63
N TYR A 300 5.00 -7.97 -12.50
CA TYR A 300 6.41 -7.92 -12.09
C TYR A 300 7.28 -8.97 -12.82
N TYR A 301 6.72 -10.14 -13.13
CA TYR A 301 7.45 -11.26 -13.70
C TYR A 301 6.60 -11.99 -14.74
N PHE A 302 7.24 -12.45 -15.82
CA PHE A 302 6.61 -13.22 -16.90
C PHE A 302 7.52 -14.39 -17.29
N ASN A 303 6.92 -15.58 -17.40
CA ASN A 303 7.56 -16.70 -18.07
C ASN A 303 7.31 -16.54 -19.58
N ASN A 304 8.36 -16.33 -20.37
CA ASN A 304 8.29 -16.15 -21.81
C ASN A 304 9.24 -17.11 -22.54
N ASP A 305 9.24 -17.06 -23.87
CA ASP A 305 9.94 -18.05 -24.72
C ASP A 305 9.60 -19.49 -24.32
N LEU A 306 8.31 -19.81 -24.23
CA LEU A 306 7.87 -21.14 -23.85
C LEU A 306 6.70 -21.61 -24.68
N GLU A 307 6.71 -22.90 -24.99
CA GLU A 307 5.57 -23.66 -25.48
C GLU A 307 5.37 -24.85 -24.55
N ASN A 308 4.16 -25.04 -24.03
CA ASN A 308 3.84 -25.99 -22.99
C ASN A 308 2.55 -26.75 -23.32
N ILE A 309 2.62 -28.08 -23.31
CA ILE A 309 1.47 -28.98 -23.52
C ILE A 309 1.24 -29.71 -22.21
N THR A 310 0.08 -29.52 -21.58
CA THR A 310 -0.21 -30.08 -20.25
C THR A 310 -1.36 -31.07 -20.27
N VAL A 311 -1.25 -32.10 -19.44
CA VAL A 311 -2.31 -33.05 -19.09
C VAL A 311 -2.51 -32.93 -17.58
N ASN A 312 -3.72 -32.53 -17.18
CA ASN A 312 -4.12 -32.40 -15.78
C ASN A 312 -5.18 -33.47 -15.49
N ALA A 313 -4.99 -34.28 -14.46
CA ALA A 313 -5.97 -35.29 -14.07
C ALA A 313 -6.16 -35.26 -12.56
N SER A 314 -7.42 -35.28 -12.11
CA SER A 314 -7.77 -35.45 -10.71
C SER A 314 -8.81 -36.55 -10.59
N GLN A 315 -8.70 -37.39 -9.56
CA GLN A 315 -9.67 -38.45 -9.29
C GLN A 315 -9.75 -38.79 -7.82
N THR A 316 -10.95 -39.08 -7.36
CA THR A 316 -11.19 -39.69 -6.06
C THR A 316 -11.59 -41.16 -6.24
N LEU A 317 -10.77 -42.07 -5.71
CA LEU A 317 -10.85 -43.52 -5.87
C LEU A 317 -11.08 -44.22 -4.51
N TYR A 318 -11.35 -45.53 -4.57
CA TYR A 318 -11.48 -46.40 -3.39
C TYR A 318 -12.51 -45.94 -2.34
N LYS A 319 -13.71 -45.54 -2.77
CA LYS A 319 -14.77 -45.00 -1.89
C LYS A 319 -14.27 -43.81 -1.06
N ASP A 320 -13.65 -42.85 -1.74
CA ASP A 320 -13.16 -41.59 -1.16
C ASP A 320 -11.98 -41.75 -0.19
N LYS A 321 -11.25 -42.87 -0.29
CA LYS A 321 -10.03 -43.13 0.47
C LYS A 321 -8.75 -42.68 -0.23
N LEU A 322 -8.74 -42.56 -1.56
CA LEU A 322 -7.59 -42.11 -2.32
C LEU A 322 -7.99 -40.89 -3.15
N SER A 323 -7.36 -39.75 -2.90
CA SER A 323 -7.42 -38.59 -3.80
C SER A 323 -6.10 -38.49 -4.55
N LEU A 324 -6.16 -38.48 -5.88
CA LEU A 324 -4.99 -38.38 -6.76
C LEU A 324 -5.11 -37.14 -7.63
N ASN A 325 -4.07 -36.32 -7.66
CA ASN A 325 -3.90 -35.20 -8.57
C ASN A 325 -2.59 -35.41 -9.35
N LEU A 326 -2.67 -35.28 -10.66
CA LEU A 326 -1.58 -35.46 -11.61
C LEU A 326 -1.55 -34.26 -12.56
N ASN A 327 -0.39 -33.67 -12.76
CA ASN A 327 -0.13 -32.65 -13.77
C ASN A 327 1.16 -33.03 -14.51
N LEU A 328 1.06 -33.25 -15.81
CA LEU A 328 2.19 -33.58 -16.68
C LEU A 328 2.25 -32.52 -17.78
N GLY A 329 3.40 -31.90 -18.01
CA GLY A 329 3.63 -30.84 -18.98
C GLY A 329 4.86 -31.11 -19.84
N LEU A 330 4.74 -31.09 -21.16
CA LEU A 330 5.89 -31.04 -22.05
C LEU A 330 6.15 -29.59 -22.41
N GLN A 331 7.22 -29.01 -21.87
CA GLN A 331 7.62 -27.63 -22.12
C GLN A 331 8.89 -27.58 -22.98
N LYS A 332 8.94 -26.65 -23.92
CA LYS A 332 10.17 -26.30 -24.67
C LYS A 332 10.33 -24.78 -24.77
N ASP A 333 11.57 -24.34 -24.97
CA ASP A 333 11.91 -22.94 -25.24
C ASP A 333 12.54 -22.77 -26.65
N ASN A 334 13.15 -21.61 -26.87
CA ASN A 334 13.85 -21.22 -28.09
C ASN A 334 12.93 -21.20 -29.31
N LEU A 335 11.77 -20.55 -29.18
CA LEU A 335 10.75 -20.52 -30.23
C LEU A 335 11.25 -19.84 -31.52
N ASP A 336 12.14 -18.85 -31.38
CA ASP A 336 12.75 -18.11 -32.51
C ASP A 336 14.08 -18.72 -32.98
N LYS A 337 14.53 -19.84 -32.40
CA LYS A 337 15.80 -20.51 -32.73
C LYS A 337 17.05 -19.63 -32.62
N GLN A 338 17.04 -18.64 -31.73
CA GLN A 338 18.16 -17.73 -31.49
C GLN A 338 19.11 -18.22 -30.40
N LYS A 339 18.66 -19.10 -29.49
CA LYS A 339 19.52 -19.70 -28.47
C LYS A 339 20.37 -20.81 -29.07
N GLN A 340 21.62 -20.92 -28.63
CA GLN A 340 22.55 -21.99 -29.03
C GLN A 340 22.05 -23.40 -28.69
N SER A 341 21.24 -23.52 -27.63
CA SER A 341 20.62 -24.77 -27.21
C SER A 341 19.12 -24.59 -26.99
N GLN A 342 18.33 -25.59 -27.42
CA GLN A 342 16.90 -25.68 -27.13
C GLN A 342 16.68 -26.59 -25.92
N MET A 343 15.99 -26.08 -24.91
CA MET A 343 15.52 -26.86 -23.78
C MET A 343 14.18 -27.53 -24.13
N LYS A 344 14.09 -28.83 -23.87
CA LYS A 344 12.83 -29.60 -23.83
C LYS A 344 12.76 -30.32 -22.49
N ARG A 345 11.62 -30.26 -21.81
CA ARG A 345 11.46 -30.86 -20.49
C ARG A 345 10.07 -31.44 -20.26
N LEU A 346 10.03 -32.51 -19.48
CA LEU A 346 8.81 -33.02 -18.86
C LEU A 346 8.68 -32.41 -17.46
N VAL A 347 7.73 -31.48 -17.31
CA VAL A 347 7.25 -30.97 -16.02
C VAL A 347 6.24 -31.96 -15.47
N SER A 348 6.37 -32.36 -14.22
CA SER A 348 5.46 -33.32 -13.59
C SER A 348 5.20 -32.91 -12.16
N SER A 349 3.96 -33.12 -11.73
CA SER A 349 3.52 -32.99 -10.36
C SER A 349 2.49 -34.06 -10.04
N ILE A 350 2.68 -34.74 -8.92
CA ILE A 350 1.81 -35.79 -8.41
C ILE A 350 1.52 -35.46 -6.95
N SER A 351 0.26 -35.47 -6.57
CA SER A 351 -0.18 -35.41 -5.17
C SER A 351 -1.18 -36.52 -4.92
N ALA A 352 -0.89 -37.37 -3.94
CA ALA A 352 -1.74 -38.49 -3.56
C ALA A 352 -2.01 -38.48 -2.05
N ASP A 353 -3.29 -38.43 -1.69
CA ASP A 353 -3.77 -38.52 -0.31
C ASP A 353 -4.48 -39.85 -0.11
N PHE A 354 -3.87 -40.75 0.65
CA PHE A 354 -4.42 -42.08 0.92
C PHE A 354 -4.80 -42.24 2.40
N ARG A 355 -6.10 -42.33 2.66
CA ARG A 355 -6.69 -42.68 3.96
C ARG A 355 -6.88 -44.20 4.03
N ALA A 356 -5.83 -44.91 4.43
CA ALA A 356 -5.87 -46.37 4.56
C ALA A 356 -7.03 -46.84 5.47
N ASN A 357 -7.18 -46.17 6.62
CA ASN A 357 -8.29 -46.34 7.56
C ASN A 357 -8.52 -45.04 8.39
N GLN A 358 -9.35 -45.11 9.43
CA GLN A 358 -9.65 -43.96 10.30
C GLN A 358 -8.46 -43.47 11.14
N LYS A 359 -7.38 -44.26 11.25
CA LYS A 359 -6.21 -43.98 12.08
C LYS A 359 -4.95 -43.68 11.26
N LEU A 360 -4.85 -44.16 10.03
CA LEU A 360 -3.63 -44.10 9.21
C LEU A 360 -3.88 -43.35 7.90
N ASN A 361 -3.10 -42.29 7.70
CA ASN A 361 -3.13 -41.47 6.50
C ASN A 361 -1.72 -41.28 5.94
N PHE A 362 -1.62 -41.36 4.62
CA PHE A 362 -0.41 -41.09 3.84
C PHE A 362 -0.68 -39.92 2.91
N ASN A 363 0.26 -38.98 2.84
CA ASN A 363 0.27 -37.90 1.87
C ASN A 363 1.59 -37.97 1.11
N ILE A 364 1.51 -38.11 -0.20
CA ILE A 364 2.66 -38.23 -1.10
C ILE A 364 2.61 -37.07 -2.07
N ASN A 365 3.70 -36.33 -2.19
CA ASN A 365 3.83 -35.27 -3.19
C ASN A 365 5.13 -35.45 -3.96
N TYR A 366 5.09 -35.17 -5.25
CA TYR A 366 6.24 -35.07 -6.11
C TYR A 366 6.04 -33.89 -7.06
N SER A 367 7.10 -33.12 -7.33
CA SER A 367 7.11 -32.12 -8.39
C SER A 367 8.54 -31.83 -8.88
N ASN A 368 8.69 -31.41 -10.13
CA ASN A 368 9.98 -31.00 -10.70
C ASN A 368 9.93 -29.59 -11.33
N PHE A 369 9.16 -28.69 -10.73
CA PHE A 369 9.03 -27.31 -11.22
C PHE A 369 10.38 -26.58 -11.18
N GLN A 370 10.59 -25.69 -12.14
CA GLN A 370 11.83 -24.95 -12.27
C GLN A 370 11.54 -23.47 -12.19
N SER A 371 12.46 -22.74 -11.58
CA SER A 371 12.44 -21.29 -11.60
C SER A 371 13.45 -20.79 -12.61
N TYR A 372 13.02 -19.85 -13.46
CA TYR A 372 13.90 -19.14 -14.37
C TYR A 372 14.18 -17.77 -13.78
N THR A 373 15.47 -17.43 -13.65
CA THR A 373 15.88 -16.07 -13.32
C THR A 373 16.78 -15.59 -14.45
N ASN A 374 16.19 -14.87 -15.40
CA ASN A 374 16.98 -14.18 -16.41
C ASN A 374 17.47 -12.86 -15.80
N SER A 375 18.65 -12.90 -15.16
CA SER A 375 19.29 -11.71 -14.61
C SER A 375 20.25 -11.15 -15.64
N ARG A 376 19.90 -10.02 -16.26
CA ARG A 376 20.88 -9.21 -16.96
C ARG A 376 21.60 -8.36 -15.92
N ASN A 377 22.91 -8.54 -15.79
CA ASN A 377 23.72 -7.62 -15.01
C ASN A 377 23.75 -6.27 -15.76
N GLN A 378 23.48 -5.18 -15.05
CA GLN A 378 23.49 -3.82 -15.60
C GLN A 378 24.92 -3.29 -15.75
N PHE A 379 25.91 -3.84 -15.03
CA PHE A 379 27.33 -3.48 -15.16
C PHE A 379 28.05 -4.14 -16.34
N ASP A 380 27.50 -5.25 -16.84
CA ASP A 380 27.93 -5.93 -18.07
C ASP A 380 27.78 -5.01 -19.30
N TYR A 381 26.80 -4.09 -19.25
CA TYR A 381 26.60 -3.06 -20.27
C TYR A 381 27.52 -1.84 -20.10
N ILE A 382 28.14 -1.64 -18.94
CA ILE A 382 28.95 -0.44 -18.66
C ILE A 382 30.44 -0.71 -18.94
N ASN A 383 30.90 -1.95 -18.73
CA ASN A 383 32.31 -2.34 -18.89
C ASN A 383 32.65 -2.84 -20.32
N GLN A 384 31.91 -2.38 -21.35
CA GLN A 384 32.06 -2.86 -22.73
C GLN A 384 33.38 -2.44 -23.37
N THR A 385 34.05 -3.36 -24.07
CA THR A 385 35.18 -3.04 -24.96
C THR A 385 34.91 -3.33 -26.44
N ASN A 386 33.83 -4.06 -26.79
CA ASN A 386 33.45 -4.35 -28.17
C ASN A 386 31.94 -4.59 -28.35
N GLN A 387 31.40 -4.26 -29.52
CA GLN A 387 29.99 -4.33 -29.93
C GLN A 387 29.47 -5.74 -30.22
N TYR A 388 30.35 -6.75 -30.22
CA TYR A 388 30.04 -8.14 -30.57
C TYR A 388 30.15 -9.14 -29.39
N GLU A 389 30.39 -8.66 -28.18
CA GLU A 389 30.69 -9.52 -27.01
C GLU A 389 29.44 -10.16 -26.36
N TYR A 390 28.22 -9.71 -26.71
CA TYR A 390 26.97 -10.26 -26.18
C TYR A 390 26.12 -10.96 -27.25
N LEU A 391 26.49 -12.21 -27.53
CA LEU A 391 25.52 -13.25 -27.93
C LEU A 391 25.07 -14.11 -26.73
N ASP A 392 25.64 -13.88 -25.54
CA ASP A 392 25.44 -14.75 -24.38
C ASP A 392 24.68 -14.04 -23.25
N THR A 393 23.43 -14.41 -23.03
CA THR A 393 22.68 -14.02 -21.83
C THR A 393 23.00 -15.02 -20.73
N LEU A 394 23.53 -14.59 -19.59
CA LEU A 394 23.64 -15.42 -18.38
C LEU A 394 22.25 -15.88 -17.93
N ASN A 395 21.82 -17.03 -18.42
CA ASN A 395 20.54 -17.63 -18.08
C ASN A 395 20.73 -18.55 -16.88
N PHE A 396 20.51 -18.04 -15.67
CA PHE A 396 20.49 -18.85 -14.48
C PHE A 396 19.15 -19.58 -14.38
N ARG A 397 19.23 -20.91 -14.41
CA ARG A 397 18.09 -21.79 -14.21
C ARG A 397 18.30 -22.60 -12.95
N GLN A 398 17.35 -22.53 -12.03
CA GLN A 398 17.32 -23.43 -10.90
C GLN A 398 16.30 -24.53 -11.14
N VAL A 399 16.79 -25.77 -11.24
CA VAL A 399 15.95 -26.96 -11.35
C VAL A 399 15.65 -27.49 -9.96
N ASN A 400 14.40 -27.40 -9.53
CA ASN A 400 13.98 -27.89 -8.21
C ASN A 400 13.13 -29.16 -8.36
N GLN A 401 13.61 -30.28 -7.82
CA GLN A 401 12.79 -31.48 -7.65
C GLN A 401 12.45 -31.65 -6.19
N ASN A 402 11.17 -31.81 -5.89
CA ASN A 402 10.67 -31.97 -4.54
C ASN A 402 9.86 -33.25 -4.47
N ALA A 403 10.24 -34.16 -3.58
CA ALA A 403 9.45 -35.33 -3.20
C ALA A 403 9.17 -35.25 -1.71
N ALA A 404 7.96 -35.58 -1.28
CA ALA A 404 7.60 -35.61 0.12
C ALA A 404 6.65 -36.77 0.42
N LEU A 405 6.86 -37.42 1.57
CA LEU A 405 5.99 -38.43 2.15
C LEU A 405 5.69 -38.01 3.58
N THR A 406 4.41 -37.87 3.91
CA THR A 406 3.95 -37.69 5.29
C THR A 406 3.07 -38.86 5.68
N VAL A 407 3.37 -39.47 6.82
CA VAL A 407 2.61 -40.55 7.42
C VAL A 407 2.08 -40.05 8.75
N ASN A 408 0.75 -40.05 8.91
CA ASN A 408 0.08 -39.68 10.15
C ASN A 408 -0.61 -40.93 10.70
N TYR A 409 -0.23 -41.35 11.91
CA TYR A 409 -0.79 -42.52 12.57
C TYR A 409 -1.35 -42.19 13.95
N LEU A 410 -2.67 -42.26 14.09
CA LEU A 410 -3.41 -42.08 15.33
C LEU A 410 -3.43 -43.39 16.12
N LEU A 411 -2.44 -43.57 16.99
CA LEU A 411 -2.28 -44.75 17.86
C LEU A 411 -3.48 -44.92 18.80
N LYS A 412 -3.88 -43.83 19.46
CA LYS A 412 -4.93 -43.81 20.49
C LYS A 412 -5.74 -42.53 20.44
N ASN A 413 -7.05 -42.62 20.62
CA ASN A 413 -7.95 -41.46 20.60
C ASN A 413 -9.10 -41.63 21.60
N ASP A 414 -8.78 -41.47 22.89
CA ASP A 414 -9.75 -41.54 23.98
C ASP A 414 -9.94 -40.18 24.66
N LYS A 415 -11.00 -40.06 25.48
CA LYS A 415 -11.27 -38.84 26.25
C LYS A 415 -10.13 -38.49 27.22
N LYS A 416 -9.43 -39.49 27.78
CA LYS A 416 -8.34 -39.29 28.75
C LYS A 416 -6.97 -39.07 28.09
N GLN A 417 -6.76 -39.69 26.93
CA GLN A 417 -5.43 -39.77 26.31
C GLN A 417 -5.55 -39.88 24.79
N LYS A 418 -4.78 -39.06 24.08
CA LYS A 418 -4.60 -39.13 22.63
C LYS A 418 -3.12 -39.33 22.31
N GLN A 419 -2.83 -40.21 21.37
CA GLN A 419 -1.46 -40.49 20.93
C GLN A 419 -1.42 -40.49 19.42
N ALA A 420 -0.48 -39.74 18.85
CA ALA A 420 -0.24 -39.70 17.41
C ALA A 420 1.25 -39.78 17.13
N PHE A 421 1.57 -40.49 16.05
CA PHE A 421 2.90 -40.52 15.46
C PHE A 421 2.82 -39.87 14.08
N ASN A 422 3.70 -38.91 13.81
CA ASN A 422 3.83 -38.32 12.48
C ASN A 422 5.27 -38.47 12.01
N ALA A 423 5.43 -39.03 10.82
CA ALA A 423 6.70 -39.11 10.12
C ALA A 423 6.60 -38.32 8.83
N THR A 424 7.55 -37.43 8.59
CA THR A 424 7.69 -36.68 7.35
C THR A 424 9.07 -36.96 6.79
N PHE A 425 9.12 -37.32 5.51
CA PHE A 425 10.33 -37.40 4.73
C PHE A 425 10.17 -36.47 3.54
N SER A 426 11.19 -35.67 3.23
CA SER A 426 11.20 -34.89 2.01
C SER A 426 12.60 -34.84 1.41
N MET A 427 12.65 -34.85 0.08
CA MET A 427 13.85 -34.68 -0.72
C MET A 427 13.66 -33.42 -1.56
N GLN A 428 14.65 -32.54 -1.54
CA GLN A 428 14.69 -31.32 -2.34
C GLN A 428 16.00 -31.30 -3.08
N ASP A 429 15.95 -31.48 -4.39
CA ASP A 429 17.11 -31.41 -5.27
C ASP A 429 17.08 -30.08 -6.00
N ALA A 430 18.16 -29.32 -5.95
CA ALA A 430 18.30 -28.00 -6.55
C ALA A 430 19.58 -27.96 -7.37
N VAL A 431 19.43 -27.83 -8.69
CA VAL A 431 20.55 -27.76 -9.64
C VAL A 431 20.52 -26.40 -10.35
N ASN A 432 21.54 -25.60 -10.10
CA ASN A 432 21.79 -24.35 -10.81
C ASN A 432 22.52 -24.66 -12.12
N GLN A 433 21.90 -24.27 -13.23
CA GLN A 433 22.43 -24.44 -14.56
C GLN A 433 22.66 -23.08 -15.22
N GLN A 434 23.77 -22.99 -15.96
CA GLN A 434 24.07 -21.92 -16.90
C GLN A 434 24.29 -22.56 -18.28
N GLU A 435 23.61 -22.06 -19.31
CA GLU A 435 23.66 -22.62 -20.69
C GLU A 435 23.39 -24.14 -20.77
N GLY A 436 22.61 -24.67 -19.82
CA GLY A 436 22.30 -26.10 -19.73
C GLY A 436 23.39 -26.97 -19.11
N LYS A 437 24.50 -26.39 -18.64
CA LYS A 437 25.51 -27.07 -17.82
C LYS A 437 25.34 -26.69 -16.36
N THR A 438 25.49 -27.67 -15.46
CA THR A 438 25.52 -27.40 -14.02
C THR A 438 26.74 -26.54 -13.69
N ILE A 439 26.52 -25.40 -13.03
CA ILE A 439 27.63 -24.57 -12.55
C ILE A 439 28.35 -25.30 -11.42
N ALA A 440 29.67 -25.14 -11.31
CA ALA A 440 30.43 -25.72 -10.20
C ALA A 440 29.92 -25.16 -8.86
N GLY A 441 29.60 -26.04 -7.90
CA GLY A 441 28.98 -25.62 -6.64
C GLY A 441 27.46 -25.37 -6.75
N GLY A 442 26.88 -25.60 -7.92
CA GLY A 442 25.48 -25.33 -8.24
C GLY A 442 24.53 -26.48 -7.95
N SER A 443 25.02 -27.69 -7.65
CA SER A 443 24.17 -28.82 -7.29
C SER A 443 24.06 -28.98 -5.77
N SER A 444 22.83 -29.14 -5.29
CA SER A 444 22.56 -29.44 -3.90
C SER A 444 21.33 -30.34 -3.75
N THR A 445 21.44 -31.39 -2.95
CA THR A 445 20.31 -32.26 -2.62
C THR A 445 20.14 -32.33 -1.11
N TYR A 446 18.96 -31.96 -0.62
CA TYR A 446 18.61 -32.00 0.79
C TYR A 446 17.58 -33.09 1.07
N TYR A 447 17.89 -33.98 2.00
CA TYR A 447 16.96 -34.96 2.56
C TYR A 447 16.59 -34.53 3.98
N ASN A 448 15.32 -34.22 4.21
CA ASN A 448 14.80 -33.83 5.50
C ASN A 448 13.89 -34.93 6.04
N THR A 449 14.18 -35.42 7.24
CA THR A 449 13.37 -36.39 7.98
C THR A 449 12.91 -35.75 9.27
N GLY A 450 11.62 -35.84 9.57
CA GLY A 450 11.01 -35.37 10.82
C GLY A 450 10.15 -36.47 11.40
N LEU A 451 10.50 -36.94 12.60
CA LEU A 451 9.71 -37.89 13.37
C LEU A 451 9.14 -37.16 14.58
N SER A 452 7.84 -37.33 14.86
CA SER A 452 7.20 -36.73 16.01
C SER A 452 6.26 -37.71 16.68
N TYR A 453 6.35 -37.79 17.99
CA TYR A 453 5.42 -38.51 18.84
C TYR A 453 4.73 -37.51 19.77
N ILE A 454 3.41 -37.47 19.68
CA ILE A 454 2.58 -36.51 20.41
C ILE A 454 1.69 -37.31 21.36
N ILE A 455 1.77 -36.99 22.66
CA ILE A 455 0.89 -37.53 23.69
C ILE A 455 0.11 -36.40 24.36
N GLY A 456 -1.18 -36.39 24.10
CA GLY A 456 -2.13 -35.43 24.66
C GLY A 456 -2.95 -36.04 25.80
N TYR A 457 -3.17 -35.24 26.84
CA TYR A 457 -4.09 -35.52 27.94
C TYR A 457 -5.23 -34.49 27.92
N PRO A 458 -6.30 -34.70 27.13
CA PRO A 458 -7.35 -33.70 26.93
C PRO A 458 -8.06 -33.25 28.22
N GLN A 459 -8.17 -34.13 29.22
CA GLN A 459 -8.76 -33.78 30.52
C GLN A 459 -7.86 -32.90 31.39
N ARG A 460 -6.56 -32.86 31.11
CA ARG A 460 -5.58 -32.02 31.81
C ARG A 460 -5.13 -30.83 30.97
N ASP A 461 -5.73 -30.66 29.78
CA ASP A 461 -5.36 -29.67 28.77
C ASP A 461 -3.84 -29.58 28.52
N LEU A 462 -3.18 -30.74 28.49
CA LEU A 462 -1.73 -30.87 28.35
C LEU A 462 -1.38 -31.69 27.11
N ASN A 463 -0.40 -31.24 26.35
CA ASN A 463 0.16 -31.95 25.21
C ASN A 463 1.69 -32.01 25.33
N LEU A 464 2.28 -33.19 25.24
CA LEU A 464 3.72 -33.38 25.22
C LEU A 464 4.12 -33.88 23.83
N THR A 465 5.21 -33.33 23.31
CA THR A 465 5.75 -33.68 22.00
C THR A 465 7.23 -34.02 22.16
N ALA A 466 7.61 -35.17 21.63
CA ALA A 466 9.01 -35.50 21.38
C ALA A 466 9.18 -35.63 19.88
N SER A 467 10.17 -34.95 19.31
CA SER A 467 10.46 -35.01 17.90
C SER A 467 11.94 -35.09 17.63
N PHE A 468 12.29 -35.62 16.47
CA PHE A 468 13.64 -35.72 15.97
C PHE A 468 13.63 -35.29 14.51
N ASN A 469 14.41 -34.26 14.21
CA ASN A 469 14.60 -33.78 12.85
C ASN A 469 16.04 -34.09 12.39
N SER A 470 16.18 -34.49 11.14
CA SER A 470 17.47 -34.70 10.50
C SER A 470 17.47 -34.09 9.10
N THR A 471 18.51 -33.34 8.77
CA THR A 471 18.74 -32.79 7.44
C THR A 471 20.09 -33.27 6.93
N ILE A 472 20.09 -33.99 5.82
CA ILE A 472 21.30 -34.40 5.09
C ILE A 472 21.35 -33.56 3.82
N GLY A 473 22.32 -32.66 3.71
CA GLY A 473 22.58 -31.86 2.51
C GLY A 473 23.81 -32.39 1.78
N LYS A 474 23.65 -32.91 0.57
CA LYS A 474 24.75 -33.24 -0.33
C LYS A 474 24.99 -32.07 -1.26
N LEU A 475 26.15 -31.41 -1.16
CA LEU A 475 26.58 -30.34 -2.04
C LEU A 475 27.73 -30.83 -2.91
N ASP A 476 27.99 -30.15 -4.03
CA ASP A 476 29.06 -30.52 -4.98
C ASP A 476 30.44 -30.71 -4.32
N THR A 477 30.73 -30.00 -3.24
CA THR A 477 32.05 -29.98 -2.58
C THR A 477 32.01 -30.41 -1.11
N SER A 478 30.83 -30.70 -0.55
CA SER A 478 30.69 -31.03 0.86
C SER A 478 29.38 -31.73 1.20
N ASP A 479 29.42 -32.64 2.16
CA ASP A 479 28.22 -33.23 2.76
C ASP A 479 27.97 -32.61 4.15
N ASN A 480 26.75 -32.12 4.36
CA ASN A 480 26.30 -31.55 5.61
C ASN A 480 25.25 -32.46 6.27
N LEU A 481 25.37 -32.68 7.57
CA LEU A 481 24.39 -33.40 8.38
C LEU A 481 23.99 -32.54 9.57
N ILE A 482 22.69 -32.35 9.78
CA ILE A 482 22.15 -31.68 10.96
C ILE A 482 21.20 -32.65 11.67
N LEU A 483 21.42 -32.87 12.96
CA LEU A 483 20.56 -33.68 13.82
C LEU A 483 19.96 -32.81 14.92
N GLY A 484 18.65 -32.87 15.11
CA GLY A 484 17.91 -31.98 16.01
C GLY A 484 16.80 -32.68 16.80
N PRO A 485 17.11 -33.39 17.91
CA PRO A 485 16.10 -33.76 18.89
C PRO A 485 15.44 -32.52 19.49
N THR A 486 14.12 -32.60 19.69
CA THR A 486 13.29 -31.54 20.27
C THR A 486 12.30 -32.17 21.25
N ILE A 487 12.16 -31.57 22.42
CA ILE A 487 11.08 -31.88 23.35
C ILE A 487 10.25 -30.63 23.61
N GLY A 488 8.95 -30.80 23.75
CA GLY A 488 8.04 -29.69 23.99
C GLY A 488 6.83 -30.10 24.81
N ALA A 489 6.30 -29.12 25.53
CA ALA A 489 5.08 -29.22 26.29
C ALA A 489 4.20 -28.02 25.96
N THR A 490 2.90 -28.25 25.76
CA THR A 490 1.89 -27.21 25.60
C THR A 490 0.80 -27.46 26.61
N LYS A 491 0.44 -26.44 27.40
CA LYS A 491 -0.61 -26.53 28.40
C LYS A 491 -1.57 -25.36 28.26
N LEU A 492 -2.87 -25.64 28.36
CA LEU A 492 -3.90 -24.61 28.43
C LEU A 492 -4.27 -24.39 29.90
N PHE A 493 -4.15 -23.15 30.36
CA PHE A 493 -4.50 -22.69 31.71
C PHE A 493 -5.74 -21.79 31.66
N TYR A 494 -6.31 -21.48 32.82
CA TYR A 494 -7.44 -20.54 33.00
C TYR A 494 -8.63 -20.84 32.07
N ASP A 495 -9.22 -22.04 32.17
CA ASP A 495 -10.31 -22.49 31.30
C ASP A 495 -9.97 -22.35 29.81
N LYS A 496 -8.74 -22.70 29.47
CA LYS A 496 -8.19 -22.69 28.11
C LYS A 496 -8.01 -21.29 27.51
N LYS A 497 -8.07 -20.24 28.32
CA LYS A 497 -7.83 -18.85 27.89
C LYS A 497 -6.35 -18.52 27.72
N LEU A 498 -5.46 -19.19 28.47
CA LEU A 498 -4.01 -19.04 28.34
C LEU A 498 -3.41 -20.30 27.75
N ASN A 499 -2.90 -20.23 26.53
CA ASN A 499 -2.09 -21.29 25.94
C ASN A 499 -0.61 -20.98 26.15
N THR A 500 0.10 -21.85 26.87
CA THR A 500 1.54 -21.74 27.08
C THR A 500 2.23 -22.94 26.47
N SER A 501 3.24 -22.69 25.64
CA SER A 501 4.11 -23.75 25.13
C SER A 501 5.57 -23.45 25.42
N PHE A 502 6.29 -24.51 25.77
CA PHE A 502 7.73 -24.52 25.92
C PHE A 502 8.28 -25.62 25.02
N SER A 503 9.34 -25.32 24.28
CA SER A 503 10.09 -26.34 23.57
C SER A 503 11.56 -26.03 23.62
N THR A 504 12.38 -27.07 23.69
CA THR A 504 13.82 -26.95 23.57
C THR A 504 14.32 -27.96 22.55
N SER A 505 15.32 -27.55 21.78
CA SER A 505 15.98 -28.44 20.83
C SER A 505 17.48 -28.22 20.83
N TYR A 506 18.21 -29.29 20.53
CA TYR A 506 19.66 -29.28 20.45
C TYR A 506 20.03 -29.75 19.05
N ASN A 507 20.56 -28.84 18.23
CA ASN A 507 20.89 -29.10 16.84
C ASN A 507 22.39 -29.17 16.67
N THR A 508 22.93 -30.31 16.28
CA THR A 508 24.35 -30.47 15.97
C THR A 508 24.52 -30.56 14.46
N SER A 509 25.43 -29.73 13.93
CA SER A 509 25.78 -29.67 12.51
C SER A 509 27.17 -30.26 12.28
N PHE A 510 27.26 -31.16 11.31
CA PHE A 510 28.49 -31.77 10.81
C PHE A 510 28.70 -31.37 9.35
N ASN A 511 29.94 -31.14 8.96
CA ASN A 511 30.37 -30.93 7.58
C ASN A 511 31.49 -31.92 7.27
N ASN A 512 31.31 -32.75 6.24
CA ASN A 512 32.23 -33.83 5.86
C ASN A 512 32.58 -34.78 7.01
N GLY A 513 31.64 -34.99 7.95
CA GLY A 513 31.83 -35.82 9.15
C GLY A 513 32.40 -35.07 10.35
N ASP A 514 33.02 -33.91 10.14
CA ASP A 514 33.55 -33.08 11.23
C ASP A 514 32.46 -32.23 11.85
N LYS A 515 32.46 -32.14 13.19
CA LYS A 515 31.51 -31.31 13.92
C LYS A 515 31.85 -29.83 13.78
N VAL A 516 30.90 -29.04 13.27
CA VAL A 516 31.11 -27.61 12.98
C VAL A 516 30.42 -26.70 13.99
N ASN A 517 29.18 -27.03 14.39
CA ASN A 517 28.37 -26.14 15.22
C ASN A 517 27.36 -26.91 16.07
N ASP A 518 27.15 -26.46 17.30
CA ASP A 518 26.02 -26.83 18.14
C ASP A 518 25.12 -25.62 18.36
N ILE A 519 23.82 -25.80 18.18
CA ILE A 519 22.80 -24.80 18.46
C ILE A 519 21.78 -25.37 19.44
N PHE A 520 21.85 -24.90 20.68
CA PHE A 520 20.80 -25.14 21.66
C PHE A 520 19.78 -24.01 21.59
N ASN A 521 18.51 -24.33 21.40
CA ASN A 521 17.45 -23.32 21.44
C ASN A 521 16.39 -23.62 22.48
N ILE A 522 15.86 -22.53 23.03
CA ILE A 522 14.72 -22.50 23.92
C ILE A 522 13.66 -21.62 23.28
N ARG A 523 12.43 -22.13 23.18
CA ARG A 523 11.28 -21.37 22.69
C ARG A 523 10.19 -21.39 23.74
N LEU A 524 9.72 -20.20 24.10
CA LEU A 524 8.58 -19.97 24.97
C LEU A 524 7.50 -19.25 24.16
N ASN A 525 6.29 -19.78 24.16
CA ASN A 525 5.13 -19.12 23.59
C ASN A 525 4.05 -18.98 24.65
N GLY A 526 3.39 -17.84 24.68
CA GLY A 526 2.18 -17.60 25.45
C GLY A 526 1.14 -16.95 24.55
N SER A 527 -0.11 -17.38 24.60
CA SER A 527 -1.24 -16.67 23.99
C SER A 527 -2.38 -16.61 24.99
N TYR A 528 -2.87 -15.41 25.26
CA TYR A 528 -3.93 -15.14 26.22
C TYR A 528 -5.11 -14.46 25.54
N ILE A 529 -6.28 -15.10 25.62
CA ILE A 529 -7.55 -14.56 25.11
C ILE A 529 -8.30 -13.89 26.26
N TYR A 530 -8.35 -12.57 26.23
CA TYR A 530 -9.11 -11.74 27.16
C TYR A 530 -10.44 -11.29 26.53
N MET A 531 -11.55 -11.47 27.26
CA MET A 531 -12.91 -11.09 26.83
C MET A 531 -13.30 -11.54 25.41
N GLN A 532 -12.75 -12.67 24.93
CA GLN A 532 -12.99 -13.25 23.58
C GLN A 532 -12.53 -12.38 22.39
N LYS A 533 -12.15 -11.12 22.61
CA LYS A 533 -11.84 -10.13 21.56
C LYS A 533 -10.38 -9.67 21.55
N HIS A 534 -9.72 -9.76 22.70
CA HIS A 534 -8.32 -9.34 22.86
C HIS A 534 -7.45 -10.59 22.93
N ASN A 535 -6.51 -10.72 22.02
CA ASN A 535 -5.53 -11.80 22.01
C ASN A 535 -4.14 -11.19 22.20
N PHE A 536 -3.49 -11.55 23.31
CA PHE A 536 -2.12 -11.18 23.61
C PHE A 536 -1.23 -12.38 23.35
N GLY A 537 -0.22 -12.25 22.51
CA GLY A 537 0.75 -13.31 22.23
C GLY A 537 2.15 -12.86 22.59
N VAL A 538 2.93 -13.75 23.19
CA VAL A 538 4.35 -13.59 23.45
C VAL A 538 5.06 -14.79 22.83
N ASN A 539 6.09 -14.54 22.05
CA ASN A 539 7.02 -15.56 21.56
C ASN A 539 8.43 -15.12 21.93
N CYS A 540 9.16 -15.95 22.66
CA CYS A 540 10.54 -15.70 23.03
C CYS A 540 11.38 -16.87 22.57
N ILE A 541 12.43 -16.58 21.81
CA ILE A 541 13.37 -17.56 21.29
C ILE A 541 14.76 -17.13 21.75
N THR A 542 15.44 -18.02 22.44
CA THR A 542 16.86 -17.87 22.77
C THR A 542 17.64 -18.95 22.04
N LEU A 543 18.68 -18.55 21.32
CA LEU A 543 19.61 -19.46 20.65
C LEU A 543 20.99 -19.28 21.26
N PHE A 544 21.57 -20.40 21.69
CA PHE A 544 22.96 -20.49 22.12
C PHE A 544 23.69 -21.29 21.06
N SER A 545 24.62 -20.66 20.36
CA SER A 545 25.41 -21.27 19.30
C SER A 545 26.88 -21.34 19.70
N SER A 546 27.50 -22.48 19.46
CA SER A 546 28.91 -22.71 19.73
C SER A 546 29.55 -23.41 18.52
N SER A 547 30.41 -22.69 17.82
CA SER A 547 31.33 -23.24 16.84
C SER A 547 32.74 -23.38 17.43
N GLN A 548 33.70 -23.87 16.64
CA GLN A 548 35.10 -23.97 17.07
C GLN A 548 35.75 -22.61 17.35
N THR A 549 35.26 -21.53 16.72
CA THR A 549 35.89 -20.20 16.75
C THR A 549 35.02 -19.12 17.40
N VAL A 550 33.70 -19.29 17.42
CA VAL A 550 32.76 -18.26 17.87
C VAL A 550 31.67 -18.87 18.74
N ARG A 551 31.36 -18.19 19.84
CA ARG A 551 30.14 -18.43 20.63
C ARG A 551 29.23 -17.24 20.47
N ASN A 552 27.95 -17.48 20.18
CA ASN A 552 26.97 -16.41 20.03
C ASN A 552 25.66 -16.76 20.73
N ASN A 553 25.06 -15.76 21.36
CA ASN A 553 23.78 -15.86 22.06
C ASN A 553 22.82 -14.84 21.45
N ASP A 554 21.74 -15.34 20.85
CA ASP A 554 20.70 -14.50 20.26
C ASP A 554 19.40 -14.63 21.06
N LEU A 555 18.79 -13.49 21.39
CA LEU A 555 17.46 -13.40 21.96
C LEU A 555 16.55 -12.67 20.97
N THR A 556 15.44 -13.30 20.60
CA THR A 556 14.35 -12.66 19.88
C THR A 556 13.07 -12.77 20.69
N ALA A 557 12.45 -11.64 20.99
CA ALA A 557 11.18 -11.57 21.70
C ALA A 557 10.14 -10.83 20.85
N THR A 558 9.04 -11.49 20.55
CA THR A 558 7.91 -10.94 19.81
C THR A 558 6.72 -10.81 20.75
N LEU A 559 6.25 -9.57 20.91
CA LEU A 559 4.99 -9.25 21.57
C LEU A 559 3.95 -8.96 20.51
N SER A 560 2.80 -9.60 20.60
CA SER A 560 1.69 -9.43 19.67
C SER A 560 0.42 -9.11 20.45
N TYR A 561 -0.33 -8.14 19.96
CA TYR A 561 -1.66 -7.82 20.46
C TYR A 561 -2.59 -7.77 19.26
N THR A 562 -3.67 -8.54 19.30
CA THR A 562 -4.71 -8.52 18.28
C THR A 562 -6.04 -8.24 18.95
N TYR A 563 -6.69 -7.16 18.53
CA TYR A 563 -8.07 -6.86 18.87
C TYR A 563 -8.96 -7.22 17.70
N SER A 564 -9.96 -8.06 17.92
CA SER A 564 -10.98 -8.39 16.94
C SER A 564 -12.35 -8.06 17.50
N PHE A 565 -13.13 -7.27 16.76
CA PHE A 565 -14.48 -6.93 17.11
C PHE A 565 -15.42 -7.35 15.98
N ASP A 566 -16.48 -8.03 16.37
CA ASP A 566 -17.59 -8.35 15.49
C ASP A 566 -18.87 -7.82 16.16
N LYS A 567 -19.82 -7.34 15.37
CA LYS A 567 -21.13 -6.89 15.83
C LYS A 567 -21.09 -5.73 16.83
N ILE A 568 -20.28 -4.68 16.60
CA ILE A 568 -20.53 -3.41 17.31
C ILE A 568 -21.85 -2.86 16.74
N LYS A 569 -22.92 -3.05 17.52
CA LYS A 569 -24.28 -2.67 17.15
C LYS A 569 -24.48 -1.21 17.54
N LEU A 570 -24.34 -0.31 16.57
CA LEU A 570 -24.86 1.04 16.73
C LEU A 570 -26.36 0.97 16.43
N ARG A 571 -27.17 0.80 17.48
CA ARG A 571 -28.62 1.01 17.35
C ARG A 571 -28.84 2.52 17.38
N PRO A 572 -29.48 3.13 16.38
CA PRO A 572 -30.19 4.37 16.66
C PRO A 572 -31.19 4.06 17.81
N LYS A 573 -31.29 4.94 18.80
CA LYS A 573 -32.34 4.84 19.83
C LYS A 573 -33.67 4.79 19.08
N ARG A 574 -34.29 3.61 19.04
CA ARG A 574 -35.67 3.47 18.59
C ARG A 574 -36.50 4.20 19.64
N VAL A 575 -37.08 5.34 19.27
CA VAL A 575 -38.16 5.92 20.04
C VAL A 575 -39.23 4.83 20.10
N GLU A 576 -39.52 4.33 21.29
CA GLU A 576 -40.61 3.37 21.49
C GLU A 576 -41.91 4.07 21.08
N GLU A 577 -42.56 3.60 20.02
CA GLU A 577 -43.98 3.86 19.83
C GLU A 577 -44.72 3.17 20.99
N LYS A 578 -45.06 3.96 22.00
CA LYS A 578 -45.97 3.52 23.07
C LYS A 578 -47.39 3.41 22.50
N PRO A 579 -48.18 2.41 22.94
CA PRO A 579 -49.59 2.31 22.59
C PRO A 579 -50.35 3.56 23.06
N ALA A 580 -51.34 3.96 22.27
CA ALA A 580 -52.21 5.09 22.56
C ALA A 580 -52.78 5.03 23.99
N VAL A 581 -52.31 5.94 24.84
CA VAL A 581 -52.97 6.33 26.08
C VAL A 581 -52.92 7.86 26.13
N THR A 582 -54.10 8.44 25.88
CA THR A 582 -54.60 9.76 26.28
C THR A 582 -53.60 10.77 26.87
N ALA A 583 -53.40 11.85 26.12
CA ALA A 583 -53.23 13.23 26.56
C ALA A 583 -52.59 13.46 27.94
N ASN A 584 -51.29 13.78 27.92
CA ASN A 584 -50.80 15.06 28.42
C ASN A 584 -49.49 15.36 27.70
N GLU A 585 -49.60 16.04 26.56
CA GLU A 585 -48.49 16.74 25.93
C GLU A 585 -47.96 17.79 26.92
N THR A 586 -46.75 17.62 27.42
CA THR A 586 -45.98 18.80 27.80
C THR A 586 -45.59 19.45 26.49
N LEU A 587 -46.32 20.51 26.11
CA LEU A 587 -45.85 21.47 25.12
C LEU A 587 -44.40 21.81 25.47
N ASP A 588 -43.46 21.59 24.55
CA ASP A 588 -42.14 22.19 24.66
C ASP A 588 -42.36 23.71 24.69
N ASN A 589 -42.24 24.31 25.87
CA ASN A 589 -42.40 25.74 26.04
C ASN A 589 -41.40 26.45 25.14
N ILE A 590 -41.88 27.40 24.33
CA ILE A 590 -40.99 28.29 23.59
C ILE A 590 -40.31 29.20 24.61
N LEU A 591 -39.00 29.06 24.74
CA LEU A 591 -38.20 29.87 25.65
C LEU A 591 -37.63 31.05 24.87
N LYS A 592 -37.74 32.24 25.46
CA LYS A 592 -37.05 33.44 24.99
C LYS A 592 -35.97 33.81 26.01
N ILE A 593 -34.73 33.90 25.53
CA ILE A 593 -33.54 34.22 26.33
C ILE A 593 -32.79 35.32 25.59
N SER A 594 -32.52 36.43 26.27
CA SER A 594 -31.79 37.56 25.73
C SER A 594 -30.62 37.91 26.65
N SER A 595 -29.40 37.95 26.11
CA SER A 595 -28.22 38.48 26.80
C SER A 595 -27.42 39.33 25.84
N GLN A 596 -27.17 40.59 26.22
CA GLN A 596 -26.49 41.60 25.40
C GLN A 596 -27.05 41.66 23.96
N ASP A 597 -26.23 41.34 22.95
CA ASP A 597 -26.56 41.40 21.51
C ASP A 597 -27.24 40.14 20.97
N VAL A 598 -27.45 39.11 21.80
CA VAL A 598 -27.97 37.81 21.35
C VAL A 598 -29.37 37.56 21.90
N VAL A 599 -30.33 37.38 20.99
CA VAL A 599 -31.73 37.00 21.31
C VAL A 599 -32.00 35.60 20.76
N LEU A 600 -32.27 34.65 21.66
CA LEU A 600 -32.58 33.26 21.35
C LEU A 600 -34.05 32.99 21.66
N GLU A 601 -34.77 32.49 20.67
CA GLU A 601 -36.18 32.11 20.79
C GLU A 601 -36.38 30.76 20.10
N GLY A 602 -37.04 29.82 20.79
CA GLY A 602 -37.33 28.48 20.28
C GLY A 602 -37.46 27.44 21.39
N THR A 603 -37.55 26.18 21.00
CA THR A 603 -37.45 25.04 21.92
C THR A 603 -36.03 24.91 22.48
N LYS A 604 -35.84 24.15 23.58
CA LYS A 604 -34.50 23.90 24.13
C LYS A 604 -33.54 23.36 23.08
N SER A 605 -33.99 22.44 22.23
CA SER A 605 -33.17 21.88 21.14
C SER A 605 -32.76 22.94 20.11
N GLU A 606 -33.69 23.80 19.70
CA GLU A 606 -33.40 24.87 18.74
C GLU A 606 -32.44 25.92 19.31
N ILE A 607 -32.57 26.23 20.60
CA ILE A 607 -31.67 27.15 21.31
C ILE A 607 -30.26 26.56 21.37
N ILE A 608 -30.11 25.27 21.72
CA ILE A 608 -28.79 24.60 21.71
C ILE A 608 -28.16 24.61 20.32
N THR A 609 -28.92 24.34 19.26
CA THR A 609 -28.41 24.42 17.87
C THR A 609 -27.96 25.84 17.50
N LYS A 610 -28.69 26.88 17.94
CA LYS A 610 -28.26 28.28 17.74
C LYS A 610 -26.98 28.62 18.50
N LEU A 611 -26.81 28.12 19.73
CA LEU A 611 -25.57 28.31 20.50
C LEU A 611 -24.36 27.63 19.84
N GLU A 612 -24.54 26.41 19.33
CA GLU A 612 -23.50 25.71 18.56
C GLU A 612 -23.09 26.48 17.30
N GLN A 613 -24.06 27.10 16.61
CA GLN A 613 -23.77 27.94 15.46
C GLN A 613 -22.97 29.18 15.86
N LEU A 614 -23.39 29.89 16.90
CA LEU A 614 -22.65 31.05 17.44
C LEU A 614 -21.20 30.67 17.81
N GLN A 615 -20.99 29.50 18.41
CA GLN A 615 -19.65 29.01 18.75
C GLN A 615 -18.78 28.75 17.52
N ASN A 616 -19.36 28.19 16.46
CA ASN A 616 -18.63 27.90 15.22
C ASN A 616 -18.21 29.16 14.47
N ASP A 617 -18.98 30.24 14.63
CA ASP A 617 -18.72 31.55 14.05
C ASP A 617 -17.62 32.32 14.82
N LEU A 618 -17.33 31.95 16.08
CA LEU A 618 -16.21 32.48 16.87
C LEU A 618 -14.88 31.82 16.45
N LYS A 619 -14.31 32.26 15.32
CA LYS A 619 -12.96 31.85 14.90
C LYS A 619 -12.08 33.07 14.66
N PRO A 620 -10.80 33.04 15.07
CA PRO A 620 -10.07 31.96 15.74
C PRO A 620 -10.40 31.87 17.23
N LEU A 621 -10.41 30.67 17.80
CA LEU A 621 -10.63 30.43 19.24
C LEU A 621 -9.56 29.48 19.80
N PRO A 622 -8.92 29.82 20.94
CA PRO A 622 -8.03 28.91 21.66
C PRO A 622 -8.72 27.62 22.09
N ASP A 623 -7.97 26.51 22.12
CA ASP A 623 -8.48 25.20 22.56
C ASP A 623 -9.04 25.26 23.99
N GLU A 624 -8.39 25.99 24.91
CA GLU A 624 -8.85 26.15 26.30
C GLU A 624 -10.21 26.88 26.38
N GLN A 625 -10.42 27.90 25.54
CA GLN A 625 -11.69 28.64 25.52
C GLN A 625 -12.80 27.82 24.87
N LEU A 626 -12.46 27.02 23.85
CA LEU A 626 -13.37 26.06 23.24
C LEU A 626 -13.81 25.00 24.26
N GLU A 627 -12.92 24.51 25.12
CA GLU A 627 -13.27 23.59 26.21
C GLU A 627 -14.21 24.23 27.23
N LYS A 628 -13.98 25.49 27.63
CA LYS A 628 -14.87 26.22 28.54
C LYS A 628 -16.27 26.41 27.96
N LEU A 629 -16.38 26.82 26.69
CA LEU A 629 -17.67 26.95 26.01
C LEU A 629 -18.39 25.60 25.86
N ASN A 630 -17.67 24.54 25.50
CA ASN A 630 -18.25 23.20 25.41
C ASN A 630 -18.72 22.68 26.77
N LYS A 631 -18.02 23.00 27.86
CA LYS A 631 -18.44 22.65 29.22
C LYS A 631 -19.78 23.32 29.53
N GLU A 632 -19.90 24.63 29.34
CA GLU A 632 -21.14 25.37 29.63
C GLU A 632 -22.31 24.95 28.72
N LEU A 633 -22.03 24.67 27.44
CA LEU A 633 -23.02 24.14 26.50
C LEU A 633 -23.54 22.77 26.95
N ASN A 634 -22.67 21.91 27.49
CA ASN A 634 -23.08 20.61 28.01
C ASN A 634 -23.88 20.73 29.31
N THR A 635 -23.56 21.68 30.21
CA THR A 635 -24.41 21.96 31.38
C THR A 635 -25.80 22.42 30.96
N ALA A 636 -25.91 23.29 29.94
CA ALA A 636 -27.20 23.70 29.38
C ALA A 636 -27.98 22.51 28.77
N ARG A 637 -27.31 21.59 28.06
CA ARG A 637 -27.94 20.36 27.52
C ARG A 637 -28.48 19.42 28.60
N MET A 638 -27.89 19.44 29.79
CA MET A 638 -28.26 18.54 30.89
C MET A 638 -29.38 19.09 31.80
N ALA A 639 -29.73 20.38 31.66
CA ALA A 639 -30.78 21.01 32.46
C ALA A 639 -32.18 20.51 32.06
N LEU A 640 -32.89 19.92 33.01
CA LEU A 640 -34.21 19.32 32.78
C LEU A 640 -35.33 20.35 32.88
N GLU A 641 -35.22 21.31 33.81
CA GLU A 641 -36.21 22.36 34.03
C GLU A 641 -35.98 23.59 33.15
N ASP A 642 -37.04 24.30 32.75
CA ASP A 642 -36.95 25.49 31.88
C ASP A 642 -36.20 26.64 32.55
N LYS A 643 -36.38 26.82 33.87
CA LYS A 643 -35.72 27.89 34.64
C LYS A 643 -34.21 27.65 34.73
N GLU A 644 -33.83 26.41 35.04
CA GLU A 644 -32.43 25.97 35.10
C GLU A 644 -31.77 26.05 33.72
N PHE A 645 -32.48 25.63 32.66
CA PHE A 645 -31.99 25.76 31.29
C PHE A 645 -31.72 27.22 30.90
N LYS A 646 -32.62 28.15 31.26
CA LYS A 646 -32.40 29.58 31.00
C LYS A 646 -31.16 30.12 31.71
N GLU A 647 -30.95 29.74 32.96
CA GLU A 647 -29.76 30.14 33.74
C GLU A 647 -28.48 29.61 33.09
N LYS A 648 -28.44 28.34 32.69
CA LYS A 648 -27.26 27.74 32.03
C LYS A 648 -26.98 28.28 30.64
N VAL A 649 -28.00 28.69 29.90
CA VAL A 649 -27.79 29.42 28.64
C VAL A 649 -27.22 30.81 28.89
N LEU A 650 -27.59 31.51 29.97
CA LEU A 650 -26.98 32.78 30.33
C LEU A 650 -25.51 32.61 30.74
N ASP A 651 -25.19 31.59 31.56
CA ASP A 651 -23.80 31.24 31.91
C ASP A 651 -22.93 31.02 30.65
N TYR A 652 -23.47 30.29 29.65
CA TYR A 652 -22.81 30.12 28.36
C TYR A 652 -22.61 31.45 27.62
N LEU A 653 -23.65 32.29 27.56
CA LEU A 653 -23.59 33.57 26.83
C LEU A 653 -22.60 34.55 27.46
N ASP A 654 -22.38 34.51 28.77
CA ASP A 654 -21.37 35.33 29.44
C ASP A 654 -19.95 34.93 29.03
N VAL A 655 -19.65 33.62 28.98
CA VAL A 655 -18.36 33.11 28.49
C VAL A 655 -18.18 33.40 27.00
N TYR A 656 -19.25 33.27 26.21
CA TYR A 656 -19.27 33.58 24.78
C TYR A 656 -18.94 35.06 24.52
N ASN A 657 -19.60 35.98 25.21
CA ASN A 657 -19.41 37.42 25.02
C ASN A 657 -17.99 37.87 25.42
N SER A 658 -17.45 37.34 26.52
CA SER A 658 -16.06 37.60 26.93
C SER A 658 -15.03 37.11 25.90
N SER A 659 -15.27 35.93 25.32
CA SER A 659 -14.42 35.38 24.25
C SER A 659 -14.52 36.20 22.96
N LYS A 660 -15.74 36.62 22.59
CA LYS A 660 -16.01 37.48 21.42
C LYS A 660 -15.29 38.82 21.52
N GLU A 661 -15.32 39.46 22.69
CA GLU A 661 -14.62 40.73 22.93
C GLU A 661 -13.10 40.57 22.78
N THR A 662 -12.54 39.51 23.35
CA THR A 662 -11.10 39.21 23.25
C THR A 662 -10.67 38.94 21.81
N ILE A 663 -11.47 38.22 21.03
CA ILE A 663 -11.20 37.98 19.60
C ILE A 663 -11.31 39.27 18.79
N THR A 664 -12.25 40.15 19.14
CA THR A 664 -12.37 41.46 18.50
C THR A 664 -11.12 42.31 18.74
N GLN A 665 -10.61 42.32 19.98
CA GLN A 665 -9.33 42.96 20.31
C GLN A 665 -8.16 42.35 19.53
N TYR A 666 -8.09 41.01 19.43
CA TYR A 666 -7.08 40.32 18.65
C TYR A 666 -7.07 40.76 17.19
N ASN A 667 -8.22 40.74 16.53
CA ASN A 667 -8.35 41.12 15.13
C ASN A 667 -8.03 42.61 14.90
N SER A 668 -8.32 43.48 15.87
CA SER A 668 -7.90 44.89 15.82
C SER A 668 -6.37 45.01 15.83
N VAL A 669 -5.70 44.38 16.80
CA VAL A 669 -4.23 44.39 16.90
C VAL A 669 -3.59 43.78 15.65
N LEU A 670 -4.15 42.69 15.14
CA LEU A 670 -3.68 42.04 13.93
C LEU A 670 -3.79 42.96 12.71
N SER A 671 -4.90 43.71 12.59
CA SER A 671 -5.09 44.71 11.54
C SER A 671 -4.03 45.82 11.61
N ASP A 672 -3.73 46.32 12.82
CA ASP A 672 -2.73 47.36 13.03
C ASP A 672 -1.32 46.88 12.63
N VAL A 673 -0.96 45.65 13.02
CA VAL A 673 0.32 45.01 12.63
C VAL A 673 0.41 44.86 11.11
N ILE A 674 -0.66 44.37 10.46
CA ILE A 674 -0.71 44.22 8.99
C ILE A 674 -0.54 45.57 8.29
N GLN A 675 -1.24 46.61 8.76
CA GLN A 675 -1.12 47.96 8.19
C GLN A 675 0.30 48.52 8.36
N LYS A 676 0.93 48.30 9.51
CA LYS A 676 2.32 48.70 9.76
C LYS A 676 3.29 47.97 8.83
N LEU A 677 3.20 46.63 8.76
CA LEU A 677 4.05 45.80 7.91
C LEU A 677 3.90 46.14 6.42
N ASN A 678 2.67 46.43 5.96
CA ASN A 678 2.44 46.88 4.59
C ASN A 678 3.25 48.15 4.27
N ARG A 679 3.23 49.16 5.15
CA ARG A 679 4.00 50.40 4.96
C ARG A 679 5.51 50.13 4.95
N GLU A 680 6.00 49.30 5.86
CA GLU A 680 7.44 48.99 5.96
C GLU A 680 7.96 48.16 4.79
N ILE A 681 7.17 47.20 4.32
CA ILE A 681 7.51 46.37 3.16
C ILE A 681 7.51 47.23 1.90
N THR A 682 6.47 48.04 1.66
CA THR A 682 6.44 48.94 0.50
C THR A 682 7.61 49.94 0.50
N ALA A 683 8.00 50.47 1.65
CA ALA A 683 9.14 51.40 1.75
C ALA A 683 10.50 50.74 1.42
N LYS A 684 10.61 49.41 1.51
CA LYS A 684 11.86 48.67 1.27
C LYS A 684 12.00 48.17 -0.18
N ASP A 685 10.93 48.14 -0.97
CA ASP A 685 10.91 47.55 -2.32
C ASP A 685 11.97 48.17 -3.24
N GLN A 686 12.05 49.50 -3.29
CA GLN A 686 13.02 50.22 -4.13
C GLN A 686 14.48 49.84 -3.82
N ASN A 687 14.83 49.66 -2.54
CA ASN A 687 16.19 49.27 -2.15
C ASN A 687 16.49 47.82 -2.59
N ILE A 688 15.55 46.90 -2.37
CA ILE A 688 15.72 45.49 -2.75
C ILE A 688 15.79 45.34 -4.28
N GLU A 689 14.98 46.10 -5.01
CA GLU A 689 15.01 46.19 -6.47
C GLU A 689 16.34 46.77 -6.97
N GLN A 690 16.87 47.82 -6.33
CA GLN A 690 18.18 48.40 -6.66
C GLN A 690 19.32 47.39 -6.46
N VAL A 691 19.25 46.56 -5.41
CA VAL A 691 20.22 45.49 -5.15
C VAL A 691 20.21 44.46 -6.29
N TYR A 692 19.03 44.03 -6.74
CA TYR A 692 18.90 43.10 -7.87
C TYR A 692 19.36 43.71 -9.19
N THR A 693 18.88 44.91 -9.55
CA THR A 693 19.23 45.59 -10.81
C THR A 693 20.73 45.88 -10.91
N THR A 694 21.38 46.22 -9.79
CA THR A 694 22.85 46.36 -9.73
C THR A 694 23.56 45.02 -9.92
N ALA A 695 23.06 43.94 -9.32
CA ALA A 695 23.66 42.61 -9.42
C ALA A 695 23.53 42.02 -10.84
N ILE A 696 22.34 42.08 -11.44
CA ILE A 696 22.10 41.62 -12.81
C ILE A 696 22.81 42.51 -13.84
N GLY A 697 22.89 43.82 -13.59
CA GLY A 697 23.66 44.75 -14.41
C GLY A 697 25.15 44.38 -14.48
N ARG A 698 25.74 43.90 -13.37
CA ARG A 698 27.12 43.39 -13.34
C ARG A 698 27.27 42.06 -14.08
N VAL A 699 26.25 41.20 -14.08
CA VAL A 699 26.24 39.95 -14.85
C VAL A 699 26.20 40.26 -16.35
N ASN A 700 25.30 41.14 -16.77
CA ASN A 700 25.07 41.46 -18.18
C ASN A 700 26.20 42.28 -18.81
N THR A 701 27.00 43.00 -18.01
CA THR A 701 28.14 43.80 -18.49
C THR A 701 29.49 43.08 -18.39
N ASP A 702 29.53 41.88 -17.82
CA ASP A 702 30.75 41.08 -17.72
C ASP A 702 31.12 40.47 -19.08
N LYS A 703 32.43 40.38 -19.37
CA LYS A 703 32.95 39.85 -20.64
C LYS A 703 32.64 38.36 -20.85
N MET A 704 32.32 37.64 -19.78
CA MET A 704 31.95 36.22 -19.81
C MET A 704 30.45 35.97 -19.97
N HIS A 705 29.63 37.02 -20.08
CA HIS A 705 28.20 36.89 -20.30
C HIS A 705 27.88 36.20 -21.63
N GLY A 706 27.04 35.17 -21.60
CA GLY A 706 26.64 34.38 -22.77
C GLY A 706 27.66 33.35 -23.27
N ILE A 707 28.78 33.16 -22.57
CA ILE A 707 29.78 32.12 -22.89
C ILE A 707 29.45 30.84 -22.12
N ASN A 708 29.41 29.69 -22.81
CA ASN A 708 29.21 28.40 -22.17
C ASN A 708 30.48 27.92 -21.46
N SER A 709 30.33 27.10 -20.41
CA SER A 709 31.45 26.62 -19.59
C SER A 709 32.51 25.83 -20.37
N GLU A 710 32.12 25.19 -21.47
CA GLU A 710 32.99 24.41 -22.35
C GLU A 710 33.84 25.29 -23.27
N ASP A 711 33.35 26.50 -23.59
CA ASP A 711 33.98 27.45 -24.51
C ASP A 711 34.88 28.48 -23.79
N ALA A 712 34.86 28.49 -22.46
CA ALA A 712 35.61 29.45 -21.64
C ALA A 712 37.11 29.10 -21.57
N LYS A 713 37.92 29.79 -22.39
CA LYS A 713 39.39 29.66 -22.40
C LYS A 713 40.06 30.08 -21.09
N ASP A 714 39.47 31.02 -20.35
CA ASP A 714 39.94 31.44 -19.01
C ASP A 714 38.96 30.96 -17.92
N LYS A 715 39.26 29.79 -17.35
CA LYS A 715 38.44 29.16 -16.30
C LYS A 715 38.40 29.97 -15.00
N VAL A 716 39.42 30.77 -14.71
CA VAL A 716 39.48 31.57 -13.46
C VAL A 716 38.55 32.76 -13.56
N ALA A 717 38.53 33.44 -14.70
CA ALA A 717 37.59 34.53 -14.97
C ALA A 717 36.13 34.01 -15.05
N TYR A 718 35.90 32.84 -15.68
CA TYR A 718 34.56 32.23 -15.72
C TYR A 718 34.03 31.87 -14.32
N ASN A 719 34.87 31.32 -13.43
CA ASN A 719 34.48 31.05 -12.04
C ASN A 719 34.15 32.33 -11.25
N LYS A 720 34.78 33.47 -11.56
CA LYS A 720 34.42 34.77 -10.96
C LYS A 720 33.06 35.27 -11.48
N TYR A 721 32.80 35.08 -12.78
CA TYR A 721 31.49 35.37 -13.38
C TYR A 721 30.36 34.53 -12.75
N LEU A 722 30.57 33.23 -12.53
CA LEU A 722 29.58 32.37 -11.85
C LEU A 722 29.20 32.88 -10.45
N LYS A 723 30.14 33.48 -9.71
CA LYS A 723 29.84 34.13 -8.42
C LYS A 723 29.01 35.40 -8.56
N LEU A 724 29.11 36.12 -9.68
CA LEU A 724 28.24 37.25 -10.00
C LEU A 724 26.83 36.76 -10.34
N VAL A 725 26.71 35.67 -11.11
CA VAL A 725 25.43 35.01 -11.43
C VAL A 725 24.76 34.52 -10.16
N GLU A 726 25.48 33.84 -9.26
CA GLU A 726 24.94 33.37 -7.98
C GLU A 726 24.41 34.51 -7.10
N ARG A 727 25.15 35.62 -7.03
CA ARG A 727 24.71 36.84 -6.31
C ARG A 727 23.46 37.45 -6.94
N SER A 728 23.40 37.50 -8.26
CA SER A 728 22.23 37.98 -9.01
C SER A 728 21.01 37.11 -8.74
N ASN A 729 21.13 35.79 -8.84
CA ASN A 729 20.04 34.84 -8.57
C ASN A 729 19.57 34.91 -7.10
N THR A 730 20.48 35.20 -6.17
CA THR A 730 20.13 35.38 -4.76
C THR A 730 19.33 36.67 -4.55
N ALA A 731 19.77 37.78 -5.14
CA ALA A 731 19.05 39.06 -5.10
C ALA A 731 17.69 38.98 -5.82
N GLU A 732 17.62 38.20 -6.90
CA GLU A 732 16.40 37.91 -7.65
C GLU A 732 15.35 37.22 -6.77
N LYS A 733 15.74 36.12 -6.12
CA LYS A 733 14.88 35.38 -5.19
C LYS A 733 14.42 36.26 -4.03
N GLN A 734 15.29 37.11 -3.50
CA GLN A 734 14.94 38.07 -2.44
C GLN A 734 13.87 39.05 -2.92
N LEU A 735 14.00 39.60 -4.13
CA LEU A 735 13.03 40.53 -4.71
C LEU A 735 11.68 39.85 -4.99
N VAL A 736 11.70 38.62 -5.54
CA VAL A 736 10.49 37.81 -5.80
C VAL A 736 9.71 37.56 -4.51
N ASN A 737 10.39 37.07 -3.48
CA ASN A 737 9.76 36.78 -2.20
C ASN A 737 9.24 38.07 -1.54
N HIS A 738 10.01 39.15 -1.59
CA HIS A 738 9.62 40.45 -1.06
C HIS A 738 8.33 40.98 -1.72
N ARG A 739 8.25 40.93 -3.05
CA ARG A 739 7.08 41.42 -3.80
C ARG A 739 5.86 40.53 -3.64
N TRP A 740 6.05 39.23 -3.46
CA TRP A 740 4.96 38.34 -3.06
C TRP A 740 4.39 38.77 -1.70
N MET A 741 5.25 38.94 -0.68
CA MET A 741 4.82 39.42 0.64
C MET A 741 4.14 40.79 0.54
N MET A 742 4.68 41.71 -0.25
CA MET A 742 4.10 43.03 -0.46
C MET A 742 2.68 42.95 -1.01
N ARG A 743 2.41 42.09 -2.00
CA ARG A 743 1.05 41.91 -2.55
C ARG A 743 0.10 41.32 -1.52
N GLU A 744 0.55 40.35 -0.73
CA GLU A 744 -0.26 39.76 0.34
C GLU A 744 -0.60 40.81 1.42
N PHE A 745 0.38 41.54 1.94
CA PHE A 745 0.12 42.59 2.94
C PHE A 745 -0.70 43.76 2.37
N ALA A 746 -0.56 44.08 1.09
CA ALA A 746 -1.39 45.08 0.41
C ALA A 746 -2.85 44.62 0.24
N MET A 747 -3.09 43.31 0.07
CA MET A 747 -4.44 42.74 0.07
C MET A 747 -5.02 42.75 1.48
N LEU A 748 -4.27 42.22 2.45
CA LEU A 748 -4.71 42.08 3.83
C LEU A 748 -5.00 43.42 4.51
N SER A 749 -4.19 44.45 4.23
CA SER A 749 -4.39 45.80 4.78
C SER A 749 -5.67 46.49 4.30
N LYS A 750 -6.33 45.96 3.26
CA LYS A 750 -7.61 46.47 2.73
C LYS A 750 -8.83 45.71 3.28
N LEU A 751 -8.63 44.60 3.97
CA LEU A 751 -9.73 43.81 4.51
C LEU A 751 -10.29 44.45 5.80
N PRO A 752 -11.63 44.46 5.97
CA PRO A 752 -12.25 44.79 7.25
C PRO A 752 -11.75 43.86 8.38
N GLN A 753 -11.64 44.39 9.61
CA GLN A 753 -11.13 43.63 10.76
C GLN A 753 -11.91 42.33 11.02
N ASN A 754 -13.21 42.33 10.79
CA ASN A 754 -14.10 41.18 10.94
C ASN A 754 -14.00 40.15 9.80
N GLU A 755 -13.30 40.45 8.71
CA GLU A 755 -13.11 39.56 7.56
C GLU A 755 -11.67 39.05 7.42
N LEU A 756 -10.74 39.52 8.25
CA LEU A 756 -9.33 39.11 8.20
C LEU A 756 -9.16 37.58 8.26
N GLN A 757 -9.99 36.92 9.06
CA GLN A 757 -9.94 35.48 9.29
C GLN A 757 -10.51 34.64 8.13
N ASN A 758 -11.10 35.28 7.11
CA ASN A 758 -11.51 34.61 5.88
C ASN A 758 -10.32 34.35 4.95
N ASN A 759 -9.21 35.08 5.12
CA ASN A 759 -7.97 34.81 4.40
C ASN A 759 -7.26 33.60 5.03
N GLU A 760 -6.96 32.59 4.21
CA GLU A 760 -6.38 31.31 4.66
C GLU A 760 -5.04 31.48 5.38
N SER A 761 -4.17 32.37 4.90
CA SER A 761 -2.85 32.62 5.47
C SER A 761 -2.94 33.32 6.83
N ILE A 762 -3.85 34.29 6.98
CA ILE A 762 -4.13 34.93 8.28
C ILE A 762 -4.81 33.97 9.25
N ALA A 763 -5.75 33.13 8.81
CA ALA A 763 -6.38 32.12 9.64
C ALA A 763 -5.36 31.10 10.16
N ALA A 764 -4.41 30.68 9.31
CA ALA A 764 -3.33 29.78 9.69
C ALA A 764 -2.37 30.41 10.71
N PHE A 765 -1.95 31.66 10.48
CA PHE A 765 -1.16 32.43 11.45
C PHE A 765 -1.88 32.57 12.79
N SER A 766 -3.17 32.93 12.74
CA SER A 766 -3.97 33.12 13.93
C SER A 766 -4.15 31.83 14.73
N LYS A 767 -4.29 30.69 14.07
CA LYS A 767 -4.33 29.38 14.74
C LYS A 767 -3.05 29.08 15.53
N MET A 768 -1.89 29.53 15.06
CA MET A 768 -0.61 29.35 15.76
C MET A 768 -0.46 30.31 16.94
N GLU A 769 -0.93 31.55 16.80
CA GLU A 769 -0.58 32.64 17.72
C GLU A 769 -1.71 33.11 18.65
N ILE A 770 -2.96 32.66 18.43
CA ILE A 770 -4.11 33.07 19.25
C ILE A 770 -3.92 32.74 20.73
N ASN A 771 -3.31 31.58 21.05
CA ASN A 771 -3.01 31.21 22.43
C ASN A 771 -2.02 32.20 23.08
N THR A 772 -0.97 32.58 22.34
CA THR A 772 0.01 33.56 22.82
C THR A 772 -0.66 34.91 23.10
N PHE A 773 -1.56 35.35 22.21
CA PHE A 773 -2.33 36.57 22.43
C PHE A 773 -3.22 36.48 23.68
N PHE A 774 -3.97 35.39 23.84
CA PHE A 774 -4.82 35.21 25.01
C PHE A 774 -4.03 35.20 26.32
N ASP A 775 -2.85 34.57 26.34
CA ASP A 775 -1.96 34.57 27.51
C ASP A 775 -1.46 35.97 27.85
N LEU A 776 -1.03 36.75 26.84
CA LEU A 776 -0.56 38.12 27.05
C LEU A 776 -1.69 39.07 27.47
N ASN A 777 -2.88 38.89 26.89
CA ASN A 777 -4.06 39.68 27.23
C ASN A 777 -4.54 39.38 28.65
N ASN A 778 -4.58 38.10 29.05
CA ASN A 778 -4.91 37.68 30.41
C ASN A 778 -3.90 38.21 31.44
N ASN A 779 -2.62 38.30 31.07
CA ASN A 779 -1.56 38.91 31.88
C ASN A 779 -1.55 40.46 31.84
N LYS A 780 -2.56 41.09 31.21
CA LYS A 780 -2.73 42.55 31.10
C LYS A 780 -1.51 43.27 30.54
N LYS A 781 -0.82 42.64 29.58
CA LYS A 781 0.31 43.27 28.90
C LYS A 781 -0.15 44.46 28.03
N PRO A 782 0.66 45.53 27.90
CA PRO A 782 0.32 46.65 27.03
C PRO A 782 0.14 46.22 25.57
N THR A 783 -0.82 46.82 24.88
CA THR A 783 -1.12 46.51 23.46
C THR A 783 0.10 46.68 22.54
N GLU A 784 1.00 47.62 22.85
CA GLU A 784 2.25 47.83 22.10
C GLU A 784 3.20 46.62 22.21
N GLU A 785 3.31 46.01 23.40
CA GLU A 785 4.13 44.81 23.62
C GLU A 785 3.57 43.62 22.85
N ILE A 786 2.24 43.46 22.86
CA ILE A 786 1.54 42.40 22.12
C ILE A 786 1.70 42.58 20.61
N SER A 787 1.54 43.81 20.11
CA SER A 787 1.68 44.14 18.69
C SER A 787 3.08 43.81 18.18
N LYS A 788 4.12 44.16 18.96
CA LYS A 788 5.51 43.88 18.62
C LYS A 788 5.80 42.38 18.53
N GLN A 789 5.29 41.57 19.46
CA GLN A 789 5.50 40.12 19.41
C GLN A 789 4.79 39.46 18.23
N LEU A 790 3.57 39.89 17.91
CA LEU A 790 2.86 39.39 16.73
C LEU A 790 3.58 39.78 15.43
N GLU A 791 4.12 40.99 15.36
CA GLU A 791 4.93 41.47 14.24
C GLU A 791 6.20 40.61 14.04
N GLU A 792 6.96 40.37 15.10
CA GLU A 792 8.19 39.56 15.08
C GLU A 792 7.94 38.12 14.59
N LYS A 793 6.75 37.56 14.84
CA LYS A 793 6.35 36.22 14.39
C LYS A 793 5.71 36.21 12.99
N MET A 794 5.02 37.29 12.61
CA MET A 794 4.32 37.38 11.32
C MET A 794 5.30 37.49 10.14
N ILE A 795 6.40 38.22 10.32
CA ILE A 795 7.44 38.40 9.28
C ILE A 795 8.03 37.05 8.82
N PRO A 796 8.59 36.18 9.68
CA PRO A 796 9.16 34.91 9.25
C PRO A 796 8.09 33.95 8.71
N PHE A 797 6.86 33.98 9.23
CA PHE A 797 5.75 33.19 8.71
C PHE A 797 5.43 33.53 7.24
N TYR A 798 5.24 34.81 6.93
CA TYR A 798 4.96 35.24 5.55
C TYR A 798 6.18 35.10 4.63
N HIS A 799 7.39 35.23 5.16
CA HIS A 799 8.60 34.94 4.38
C HIS A 799 8.68 33.46 3.97
N GLN A 800 8.36 32.53 4.87
CA GLN A 800 8.31 31.10 4.53
C GLN A 800 7.25 30.81 3.45
N LEU A 801 6.06 31.40 3.58
CA LEU A 801 5.02 31.28 2.54
C LEU A 801 5.49 31.82 1.18
N ALA A 802 6.23 32.93 1.18
CA ALA A 802 6.80 33.50 -0.04
C ALA A 802 7.79 32.54 -0.72
N VAL A 803 8.68 31.91 0.05
CA VAL A 803 9.63 30.90 -0.47
C VAL A 803 8.90 29.73 -1.11
N GLU A 804 7.78 29.28 -0.54
CA GLU A 804 7.01 28.15 -1.04
C GLU A 804 6.15 28.50 -2.26
N ARG A 805 5.57 29.72 -2.29
CA ARG A 805 4.52 30.09 -3.25
C ARG A 805 4.98 30.99 -4.40
N ALA A 806 6.12 31.69 -4.27
CA ALA A 806 6.57 32.67 -5.26
C ALA A 806 7.51 32.11 -6.35
N VAL A 807 7.77 30.79 -6.35
CA VAL A 807 8.81 30.11 -7.17
C VAL A 807 8.70 30.37 -8.69
N ASN A 808 7.52 30.75 -9.19
CA ASN A 808 7.26 30.98 -10.63
C ASN A 808 6.79 32.41 -10.95
N ASP A 809 6.89 33.35 -10.01
CA ASP A 809 6.42 34.72 -10.25
C ASP A 809 7.38 35.49 -11.15
N SER A 810 6.84 36.13 -12.19
CA SER A 810 7.60 37.04 -13.05
C SER A 810 7.93 38.35 -12.33
N ILE A 811 9.17 38.82 -12.46
CA ILE A 811 9.61 40.11 -11.90
C ILE A 811 9.39 41.21 -12.93
N GLU A 812 8.50 42.15 -12.63
CA GLU A 812 8.34 43.40 -13.41
C GLU A 812 9.16 44.52 -12.75
N LEU A 813 10.21 45.01 -13.40
CA LEU A 813 11.03 46.09 -12.83
C LEU A 813 10.30 47.44 -12.93
N ASN A 814 10.29 48.21 -11.85
CA ASN A 814 9.89 49.60 -11.87
C ASN A 814 11.02 50.39 -12.54
N HIS A 815 10.69 51.05 -13.65
CA HIS A 815 11.62 51.72 -14.56
C HIS A 815 12.63 52.66 -13.90
#